data_AF-A0A7C1Z7Y7-F1
#
_entry.id   AF-A0A7C1Z7Y7-F1
#
_cell.length_a   1.000
_cell.length_b   1.000
_cell.length_c   1.000
_cell.angle_alpha   90.00
_cell.angle_beta   90.00
_cell.angle_gamma   90.00
#
_symmetry.space_group_name_H-M   'P 1'
#
loop_
_entity.id
_entity.type
_entity.pdbx_description
1 polymer ?
#
loop_
_entity_poly.entity_id
_entity_poly.type
_entity_poly.pdbx_seq_one_letter_code
_entity_poly.pdbx_strand_id
1 'polypeptide(L)'
;MGKSSDVVVIGAGIAGMQSALLLAEKDHHVYLLDSSPAIGGFFPLLDRTFPTNSCGRCFMSPKAPAYCPIYENEFHDNIELLTNCDVQEVRGRAGDFEVTYMARPRHVDIGKCELCHKCVEVCPVEVDRELGGGLEKRSAIYLPFMQAIPRCYVIDEKACTKCGECLKVCSPGAINLEEEALERAIRAGAIVLGFGFEPSPGEIKGEYGLGRYENVLSSVQYERLLSTSGPTQGKPIRLSDGKKIKRLAFIQCVGSRDRSCGQEYCSSVCCRIATKQAMISKERHAGMDIAVFYMDIRAMGKEYELYYERARDHYKIRYLRSAVSTIREFQQSKDLLILYGLENGELKEEVFDAVVLSVGFSPPGRIRDLAEKIGVELNEYNFCATEEFHPTETSLPGVFVAGAFREPRDIPESVVDGCSAAADAASLLDRVEMVQETESREPRGKDEIINEKVLRFGIFICDRFNFIKKRLNILELIDRLSLDKDIRRVKRVDFTDMQQGLNEIKDLIQEHGLNRIIIAGYRCLEIHKYIKKHTGILGTYSNLFSLANIGEQCANVHLDNPQPATEKAYLLIRAGMEKIKYVVPRKQRKRKLQSRVLVVGGGLSGLSSCLCLAEQGIEVTLVEREKELGGNARFAYYTLKGSDVQSLLKEMVSSADEHPGIEILKRAELSKLDGTWGNFRSLVSVEGEAREIRHGAVIFAVGGQEIKPEGYLYGENPNVISQREFERLLYHKEKKIAALETIIMIQCVNCRNEKHPYCSRICCTHAVKNALKLKELNPEASIYVFYRDIRTYGFYEKYYRKARDKGVLFIRYEPEDNPQVRAKNSRLELTFLDRIIGEKMSLNPDLLILSNGIEPYHNERLADIAGLELNRDGFFAEANPKSAPLDSVDRGKYFCGICHSPNLMENVICQGKAAAIRAAVLLWGELGEFSDIRVFVNERLCAGCGICVSVCPYSARVIDELTSKARVIDELCKGCGTCAVSCPNGASEQYDFERKTMLRVIDRMLV
;
A
#
# COMPACT_ATOMS: atom_id res chain seq x y z
N MET A 1 -11.89 -37.40 9.87
CA MET A 1 -10.58 -36.76 9.62
C MET A 1 -10.86 -35.27 9.53
N GLY A 2 -10.32 -34.48 10.47
CA GLY A 2 -10.66 -33.07 10.64
C GLY A 2 -10.00 -32.20 9.58
N LYS A 3 -10.75 -31.22 9.06
CA LYS A 3 -10.22 -30.17 8.20
C LYS A 3 -9.37 -29.21 9.06
N SER A 4 -8.28 -28.66 8.53
CA SER A 4 -7.42 -27.71 9.26
C SER A 4 -7.86 -26.27 8.98
N SER A 5 -7.85 -25.42 10.01
CA SER A 5 -8.06 -23.96 9.89
C SER A 5 -6.76 -23.17 9.76
N ASP A 6 -5.61 -23.85 9.72
CA ASP A 6 -4.30 -23.22 9.55
C ASP A 6 -4.10 -22.77 8.10
N VAL A 7 -3.29 -21.73 7.90
CA VAL A 7 -2.96 -21.21 6.58
C VAL A 7 -1.45 -21.18 6.38
N VAL A 8 -1.00 -21.57 5.20
CA VAL A 8 0.40 -21.39 4.79
C VAL A 8 0.48 -20.27 3.77
N VAL A 9 1.24 -19.23 4.09
CA VAL A 9 1.57 -18.14 3.15
C VAL A 9 3.00 -18.33 2.70
N ILE A 10 3.21 -18.53 1.40
CA ILE A 10 4.52 -18.81 0.81
C ILE A 10 5.02 -17.57 0.06
N GLY A 11 6.04 -16.91 0.60
CA GLY A 11 6.62 -15.65 0.11
C GLY A 11 6.18 -14.47 0.98
N ALA A 12 7.09 -13.98 1.81
CA ALA A 12 6.90 -12.88 2.75
C ALA A 12 7.28 -11.51 2.15
N GLY A 13 6.92 -11.30 0.88
CA GLY A 13 6.85 -9.97 0.29
C GLY A 13 5.68 -9.15 0.85
N ILE A 14 5.51 -7.92 0.36
CA ILE A 14 4.46 -7.01 0.87
C ILE A 14 3.04 -7.62 0.79
N ALA A 15 2.75 -8.37 -0.28
CA ALA A 15 1.45 -9.02 -0.47
C ALA A 15 1.25 -10.20 0.49
N GLY A 16 2.24 -11.09 0.62
CA GLY A 16 2.16 -12.24 1.52
C GLY A 16 2.07 -11.83 3.00
N MET A 17 2.87 -10.85 3.43
CA MET A 17 2.77 -10.30 4.79
C MET A 17 1.41 -9.65 5.06
N GLN A 18 0.81 -9.01 4.04
CA GLN A 18 -0.53 -8.43 4.16
C GLN A 18 -1.59 -9.54 4.33
N SER A 19 -1.48 -10.61 3.53
CA SER A 19 -2.40 -11.74 3.63
C SER A 19 -2.29 -12.45 4.98
N ALA A 20 -1.05 -12.73 5.41
CA ALA A 20 -0.77 -13.38 6.68
C ALA A 20 -1.34 -12.59 7.86
N LEU A 21 -1.15 -11.26 7.87
CA LEU A 21 -1.68 -10.43 8.94
C LEU A 21 -3.22 -10.49 9.01
N LEU A 22 -3.92 -10.35 7.89
CA LEU A 22 -5.39 -10.32 7.91
C LEU A 22 -6.00 -11.67 8.30
N LEU A 23 -5.39 -12.77 7.86
CA LEU A 23 -5.81 -14.11 8.26
C LEU A 23 -5.56 -14.33 9.76
N ALA A 24 -4.41 -13.87 10.26
CA ALA A 24 -4.04 -13.98 11.66
C ALA A 24 -4.91 -13.11 12.58
N GLU A 25 -5.26 -11.89 12.15
CA GLU A 25 -6.20 -11.00 12.85
C GLU A 25 -7.63 -11.57 12.88
N LYS A 26 -7.91 -12.58 12.02
CA LYS A 26 -9.15 -13.37 12.00
C LYS A 26 -9.01 -14.69 12.78
N ASP A 27 -8.05 -14.77 13.70
CA ASP A 27 -7.75 -15.94 14.53
C ASP A 27 -7.37 -17.23 13.80
N HIS A 28 -7.01 -17.18 12.51
CA HIS A 28 -6.35 -18.31 11.87
C HIS A 28 -4.89 -18.37 12.27
N HIS A 29 -4.38 -19.57 12.57
CA HIS A 29 -2.94 -19.77 12.70
C HIS A 29 -2.28 -19.74 11.31
N VAL A 30 -1.26 -18.91 11.15
CA VAL A 30 -0.60 -18.68 9.86
C VAL A 30 0.89 -19.02 9.94
N TYR A 31 1.32 -19.90 9.06
CA TYR A 31 2.73 -20.14 8.78
C TYR A 31 3.18 -19.23 7.64
N LEU A 32 3.98 -18.20 7.94
CA LEU A 32 4.55 -17.30 6.93
C LEU A 32 5.93 -17.79 6.52
N LEU A 33 5.98 -18.51 5.41
CA LEU A 33 7.17 -19.18 4.88
C LEU A 33 7.88 -18.32 3.84
N ASP A 34 9.20 -18.14 3.98
CA ASP A 34 10.03 -17.45 2.98
C ASP A 34 11.36 -18.18 2.77
N SER A 35 11.78 -18.29 1.51
CA SER A 35 13.09 -18.84 1.14
C SER A 35 14.25 -17.94 1.56
N SER A 36 13.99 -16.65 1.76
CA SER A 36 14.96 -15.66 2.23
C SER A 36 15.15 -15.80 3.74
N PRO A 37 16.34 -15.47 4.27
CA PRO A 37 16.59 -15.50 5.71
C PRO A 37 15.81 -14.42 6.49
N ALA A 38 15.17 -13.47 5.81
CA ALA A 38 14.35 -12.43 6.43
C ALA A 38 13.17 -12.03 5.54
N ILE A 39 12.05 -11.66 6.16
CA ILE A 39 10.83 -11.20 5.48
C ILE A 39 10.99 -9.77 4.91
N GLY A 40 10.14 -9.40 3.96
CA GLY A 40 10.09 -8.05 3.38
C GLY A 40 10.33 -8.00 1.86
N GLY A 41 10.85 -9.06 1.26
CA GLY A 41 11.14 -9.14 -0.18
C GLY A 41 12.03 -7.98 -0.67
N PHE A 42 11.60 -7.29 -1.73
CA PHE A 42 12.30 -6.12 -2.27
C PHE A 42 12.00 -4.81 -1.54
N PHE A 43 11.07 -4.77 -0.59
CA PHE A 43 10.72 -3.53 0.10
C PHE A 43 11.90 -2.90 0.86
N PRO A 44 12.78 -3.66 1.56
CA PRO A 44 13.98 -3.12 2.21
C PRO A 44 14.97 -2.43 1.27
N LEU A 45 14.93 -2.73 -0.04
CA LEU A 45 15.76 -2.06 -1.06
C LEU A 45 15.40 -0.57 -1.19
N LEU A 46 14.13 -0.23 -0.99
CA LEU A 46 13.56 1.07 -1.30
C LEU A 46 13.74 2.05 -0.12
N ASP A 47 14.48 3.14 -0.35
CA ASP A 47 14.56 4.23 0.63
C ASP A 47 13.30 5.10 0.56
N ARG A 48 12.94 5.52 -0.66
CA ARG A 48 11.73 6.29 -0.95
C ARG A 48 10.86 5.61 -1.99
N THR A 49 9.59 5.96 -1.96
CA THR A 49 8.54 5.20 -2.62
C THR A 49 7.52 6.17 -3.25
N PHE A 50 7.24 6.00 -4.55
CA PHE A 50 6.32 6.86 -5.32
C PHE A 50 4.83 6.61 -4.94
N PRO A 51 3.90 7.54 -5.21
CA PRO A 51 4.09 8.90 -5.75
C PRO A 51 4.41 9.95 -4.67
N THR A 52 4.38 9.56 -3.40
CA THR A 52 4.54 10.50 -2.29
C THR A 52 6.00 10.86 -2.03
N ASN A 53 6.97 10.11 -2.56
CA ASN A 53 8.39 10.17 -2.20
C ASN A 53 8.62 9.98 -0.69
N SER A 54 7.64 9.43 0.05
CA SER A 54 7.80 9.18 1.47
C SER A 54 8.79 8.03 1.71
N CYS A 55 9.52 8.10 2.84
CA CYS A 55 10.44 7.04 3.22
C CYS A 55 9.65 5.75 3.46
N GLY A 56 10.00 4.68 2.74
CA GLY A 56 9.36 3.37 2.87
C GLY A 56 9.54 2.78 4.27
N ARG A 57 10.62 3.16 4.98
CA ARG A 57 10.97 2.63 6.31
C ARG A 57 10.35 3.38 7.48
N CYS A 58 10.14 4.71 7.36
CA CYS A 58 9.76 5.56 8.51
C CYS A 58 8.37 6.23 8.39
N PHE A 59 7.75 6.28 7.20
CA PHE A 59 6.55 7.11 6.94
C PHE A 59 5.35 6.30 6.44
N MET A 60 4.94 5.28 7.19
CA MET A 60 3.56 4.82 7.13
C MET A 60 2.73 5.78 8.01
N SER A 61 2.17 6.81 7.36
CA SER A 61 1.35 7.93 7.86
C SER A 61 1.99 8.94 8.85
N PRO A 62 1.94 10.26 8.54
CA PRO A 62 2.26 11.33 9.48
C PRO A 62 1.10 11.73 10.42
N LYS A 63 -0.13 11.25 10.20
CA LYS A 63 -1.33 11.67 10.98
C LYS A 63 -1.98 10.55 11.80
N ALA A 64 -1.83 9.29 11.39
CA ALA A 64 -2.39 8.09 12.03
C ALA A 64 -1.27 7.05 12.29
N PRO A 65 -1.46 6.06 13.17
CA PRO A 65 -0.39 5.12 13.53
C PRO A 65 0.23 4.39 12.33
N ALA A 66 1.55 4.19 12.40
CA ALA A 66 2.34 3.56 11.35
C ALA A 66 2.13 2.05 11.28
N TYR A 67 1.14 1.62 10.50
CA TYR A 67 0.98 0.24 10.07
C TYR A 67 2.21 -0.19 9.29
N CYS A 68 3.04 -1.10 9.81
CA CYS A 68 4.16 -1.71 9.10
C CYS A 68 3.99 -3.22 9.01
N PRO A 69 3.70 -3.79 7.82
CA PRO A 69 3.45 -5.23 7.73
C PRO A 69 4.64 -6.08 8.19
N ILE A 70 5.89 -5.61 8.03
CA ILE A 70 7.08 -6.35 8.50
C ILE A 70 7.05 -6.53 10.04
N TYR A 71 6.77 -5.45 10.79
CA TYR A 71 6.74 -5.51 12.26
C TYR A 71 5.45 -6.16 12.78
N GLU A 72 4.30 -5.82 12.19
CA GLU A 72 3.02 -6.39 12.61
C GLU A 72 3.03 -7.92 12.46
N ASN A 73 3.70 -8.48 11.44
CA ASN A 73 3.86 -9.92 11.30
C ASN A 73 4.84 -10.54 12.33
N GLU A 74 5.88 -9.82 12.76
CA GLU A 74 6.81 -10.30 13.80
C GLU A 74 6.12 -10.45 15.16
N PHE A 75 5.19 -9.55 15.48
CA PHE A 75 4.59 -9.44 16.81
C PHE A 75 3.23 -10.13 16.95
N HIS A 76 2.71 -10.73 15.88
CA HIS A 76 1.40 -11.37 15.92
C HIS A 76 1.51 -12.82 16.42
N ASP A 77 0.75 -13.17 17.47
CA ASP A 77 0.85 -14.50 18.10
C ASP A 77 0.41 -15.64 17.18
N ASN A 78 -0.57 -15.37 16.31
CA ASN A 78 -1.07 -16.35 15.35
C ASN A 78 -0.19 -16.45 14.09
N ILE A 79 0.99 -15.81 14.05
CA ILE A 79 1.90 -15.88 12.90
C ILE A 79 3.21 -16.56 13.33
N GLU A 80 3.50 -17.70 12.72
CA GLU A 80 4.79 -18.36 12.83
C GLU A 80 5.66 -18.00 11.61
N LEU A 81 6.78 -17.32 11.87
CA LEU A 81 7.73 -16.93 10.82
C LEU A 81 8.68 -18.08 10.48
N LEU A 82 8.54 -18.65 9.29
CA LEU A 82 9.38 -19.72 8.75
C LEU A 82 10.31 -19.19 7.65
N THR A 83 11.33 -18.44 8.05
CA THR A 83 12.36 -17.93 7.12
C THR A 83 13.44 -18.96 6.82
N ASN A 84 14.19 -18.76 5.74
CA ASN A 84 15.25 -19.67 5.27
C ASN A 84 14.71 -21.08 4.93
N CYS A 85 13.47 -21.15 4.43
CA CYS A 85 12.74 -22.39 4.18
C CYS A 85 12.39 -22.53 2.69
N ASP A 86 12.73 -23.67 2.08
CA ASP A 86 12.44 -23.95 0.68
C ASP A 86 11.34 -25.03 0.57
N VAL A 87 10.25 -24.72 -0.13
CA VAL A 87 9.15 -25.67 -0.35
C VAL A 87 9.63 -26.83 -1.22
N GLN A 88 9.30 -28.06 -0.80
CA GLN A 88 9.63 -29.28 -1.50
C GLN A 88 8.43 -29.86 -2.24
N GLU A 89 7.26 -29.88 -1.60
CA GLU A 89 6.08 -30.51 -2.17
C GLU A 89 4.81 -29.98 -1.50
N VAL A 90 3.72 -29.87 -2.26
CA VAL A 90 2.36 -29.67 -1.74
C VAL A 90 1.48 -30.83 -2.18
N ARG A 91 0.83 -31.49 -1.22
CA ARG A 91 -0.16 -32.55 -1.46
C ARG A 91 -1.50 -32.19 -0.84
N GLY A 92 -2.58 -32.80 -1.33
CA GLY A 92 -3.91 -32.65 -0.75
C GLY A 92 -4.85 -31.83 -1.62
N ARG A 93 -5.86 -31.22 -0.98
CA ARG A 93 -6.94 -30.47 -1.65
C ARG A 93 -7.43 -29.34 -0.74
N ALA A 94 -8.21 -28.41 -1.29
CA ALA A 94 -8.86 -27.35 -0.51
C ALA A 94 -9.44 -27.85 0.84
N GLY A 95 -8.98 -27.26 1.93
CA GLY A 95 -9.35 -27.61 3.31
C GLY A 95 -8.47 -28.68 4.00
N ASP A 96 -7.56 -29.34 3.27
CA ASP A 96 -6.64 -30.36 3.80
C ASP A 96 -5.42 -30.52 2.87
N PHE A 97 -4.47 -29.59 3.00
CA PHE A 97 -3.17 -29.62 2.36
C PHE A 97 -2.09 -30.08 3.34
N GLU A 98 -1.08 -30.76 2.80
CA GLU A 98 0.19 -31.03 3.46
C GLU A 98 1.29 -30.33 2.67
N VAL A 99 1.98 -29.38 3.30
CA VAL A 99 3.07 -28.61 2.72
C VAL A 99 4.38 -29.08 3.33
N THR A 100 5.20 -29.76 2.53
CA THR A 100 6.54 -30.20 2.93
C THR A 100 7.57 -29.14 2.55
N TYR A 101 8.41 -28.77 3.51
CA TYR A 101 9.45 -27.76 3.32
C TYR A 101 10.76 -28.17 3.97
N MET A 102 11.85 -27.66 3.41
CA MET A 102 13.21 -27.84 3.91
C MET A 102 13.64 -26.56 4.61
N ALA A 103 13.77 -26.60 5.93
CA ALA A 103 14.40 -25.55 6.70
C ALA A 103 15.92 -25.66 6.54
N ARG A 104 16.52 -24.71 5.82
CA ARG A 104 17.98 -24.64 5.68
C ARG A 104 18.60 -24.17 6.99
N PRO A 105 19.79 -24.66 7.35
CA PRO A 105 20.45 -24.24 8.57
C PRO A 105 20.74 -22.74 8.51
N ARG A 106 20.43 -22.04 9.60
CA ARG A 106 20.78 -20.61 9.73
C ARG A 106 22.22 -20.44 10.23
N HIS A 107 22.71 -21.47 10.92
CA HIS A 107 23.95 -21.54 11.70
C HIS A 107 24.04 -20.52 12.83
N VAL A 108 22.96 -19.80 13.12
CA VAL A 108 22.89 -18.80 14.18
C VAL A 108 21.52 -18.88 14.84
N ASP A 109 21.52 -19.20 16.12
CA ASP A 109 20.35 -19.29 16.98
C ASP A 109 19.74 -17.89 17.16
N ILE A 110 18.48 -17.74 16.73
CA ILE A 110 17.72 -16.49 16.76
C ILE A 110 17.51 -16.01 18.21
N GLY A 111 17.32 -16.93 19.18
CA GLY A 111 17.06 -16.60 20.57
C GLY A 111 18.32 -16.20 21.36
N LYS A 112 19.51 -16.60 20.89
CA LYS A 112 20.79 -16.30 21.56
C LYS A 112 21.56 -15.14 20.93
N CYS A 113 21.30 -14.81 19.67
CA CYS A 113 22.06 -13.78 18.97
C CYS A 113 21.77 -12.37 19.52
N GLU A 114 22.80 -11.67 20.01
CA GLU A 114 22.67 -10.30 20.52
C GLU A 114 22.93 -9.20 19.47
N LEU A 115 23.08 -9.57 18.19
CA LEU A 115 23.38 -8.66 17.08
C LEU A 115 24.63 -7.75 17.26
N CYS A 116 25.62 -8.17 18.04
CA CYS A 116 26.78 -7.34 18.43
C CYS A 116 27.81 -7.02 17.32
N HIS A 117 27.60 -7.52 16.09
CA HIS A 117 28.43 -7.31 14.89
C HIS A 117 29.86 -7.91 14.89
N LYS A 118 30.40 -8.31 16.04
CA LYS A 118 31.76 -8.87 16.17
C LYS A 118 32.07 -10.03 15.21
N CYS A 119 31.09 -10.90 14.96
CA CYS A 119 31.27 -12.04 14.07
C CYS A 119 31.46 -11.65 12.58
N VAL A 120 30.88 -10.52 12.16
CA VAL A 120 31.05 -9.97 10.81
C VAL A 120 32.45 -9.40 10.65
N GLU A 121 32.95 -8.69 11.67
CA GLU A 121 34.26 -8.01 11.66
C GLU A 121 35.43 -8.99 11.50
N VAL A 122 35.31 -10.21 12.05
CA VAL A 122 36.37 -11.22 11.99
C VAL A 122 36.23 -12.18 10.79
N CYS A 123 35.15 -12.10 10.02
CA CYS A 123 34.92 -13.02 8.91
C CYS A 123 35.86 -12.68 7.73
N PRO A 124 36.71 -13.62 7.27
CA PRO A 124 37.67 -13.35 6.21
C PRO A 124 37.08 -13.40 4.80
N VAL A 125 35.81 -13.78 4.67
CA VAL A 125 35.13 -13.95 3.38
C VAL A 125 34.47 -12.64 2.97
N GLU A 126 34.54 -12.33 1.68
CA GLU A 126 33.84 -11.20 1.07
C GLU A 126 33.10 -11.67 -0.20
N VAL A 127 31.80 -11.46 -0.26
CA VAL A 127 30.92 -11.82 -1.38
C VAL A 127 29.95 -10.67 -1.69
N ASP A 128 29.33 -10.70 -2.86
CA ASP A 128 28.31 -9.71 -3.23
C ASP A 128 27.04 -9.84 -2.37
N ARG A 129 26.49 -8.69 -1.97
CA ARG A 129 25.20 -8.62 -1.28
C ARG A 129 24.06 -8.76 -2.29
N GLU A 130 23.08 -9.60 -1.98
CA GLU A 130 21.95 -9.99 -2.83
C GLU A 130 21.12 -8.77 -3.28
N LEU A 131 20.82 -7.86 -2.35
CA LEU A 131 20.13 -6.58 -2.64
C LEU A 131 21.10 -5.40 -2.81
N GLY A 132 22.40 -5.67 -2.92
CA GLY A 132 23.44 -4.65 -3.11
C GLY A 132 23.60 -4.17 -4.55
N GLY A 133 22.92 -4.81 -5.51
CA GLY A 133 23.08 -4.52 -6.95
C GLY A 133 24.51 -4.76 -7.47
N GLY A 134 25.30 -5.59 -6.79
CA GLY A 134 26.73 -5.77 -7.08
C GLY A 134 27.62 -4.59 -6.67
N LEU A 135 27.08 -3.61 -5.93
CA LEU A 135 27.83 -2.44 -5.44
C LEU A 135 28.22 -2.55 -3.97
N GLU A 136 27.64 -3.50 -3.25
CA GLU A 136 27.87 -3.72 -1.84
C GLU A 136 28.37 -5.15 -1.64
N LYS A 137 29.46 -5.25 -0.89
CA LYS A 137 29.98 -6.52 -0.41
C LYS A 137 29.45 -6.83 0.98
N ARG A 138 29.43 -8.10 1.34
CA ARG A 138 29.13 -8.61 2.67
C ARG A 138 30.03 -9.79 2.98
N SER A 139 30.19 -10.10 4.26
CA SER A 139 30.85 -11.33 4.65
C SER A 139 29.93 -12.55 4.61
N ALA A 140 30.49 -13.75 4.83
CA ALA A 140 29.72 -14.99 4.83
C ALA A 140 28.71 -15.04 5.99
N ILE A 141 29.07 -14.53 7.18
CA ILE A 141 28.12 -14.28 8.27
C ILE A 141 27.62 -12.84 8.19
N TYR A 142 26.33 -12.64 7.95
CA TYR A 142 25.81 -11.32 7.62
C TYR A 142 24.40 -11.10 8.16
N LEU A 143 24.06 -9.82 8.30
CA LEU A 143 22.68 -9.40 8.53
C LEU A 143 22.06 -9.11 7.16
N PRO A 144 20.90 -9.72 6.80
CA PRO A 144 20.29 -9.53 5.48
C PRO A 144 20.09 -8.05 5.14
N PHE A 145 19.59 -7.28 6.10
CA PHE A 145 19.53 -5.82 6.09
C PHE A 145 19.37 -5.29 7.54
N MET A 146 19.64 -3.99 7.77
CA MET A 146 19.72 -3.38 9.12
C MET A 146 18.52 -3.62 10.06
N GLN A 147 17.33 -3.90 9.52
CA GLN A 147 16.09 -4.18 10.26
C GLN A 147 15.49 -5.53 9.85
N ALA A 148 16.33 -6.50 9.47
CA ALA A 148 15.91 -7.83 9.09
C ALA A 148 15.09 -8.49 10.21
N ILE A 149 14.01 -9.13 9.80
CA ILE A 149 13.14 -9.93 10.67
C ILE A 149 13.11 -11.36 10.09
N PRO A 150 13.49 -12.40 10.85
CA PRO A 150 13.97 -12.36 12.24
C PRO A 150 15.27 -11.57 12.43
N ARG A 151 15.38 -10.92 13.60
CA ARG A 151 16.50 -10.05 13.97
C ARG A 151 17.75 -10.83 14.36
N CYS A 152 18.33 -11.55 13.41
CA CYS A 152 19.49 -12.41 13.66
C CYS A 152 20.44 -12.43 12.45
N TYR A 153 21.73 -12.64 12.72
CA TYR A 153 22.71 -12.94 11.68
C TYR A 153 22.44 -14.31 11.05
N VAL A 154 22.85 -14.50 9.80
CA VAL A 154 22.77 -15.79 9.09
C VAL A 154 24.12 -16.06 8.43
N ILE A 155 24.49 -17.33 8.31
CA ILE A 155 25.69 -17.74 7.58
C ILE A 155 25.28 -18.26 6.20
N ASP A 156 25.88 -17.70 5.16
CA ASP A 156 25.80 -18.21 3.81
C ASP A 156 26.72 -19.43 3.67
N GLU A 157 26.12 -20.63 3.65
CA GLU A 157 26.85 -21.90 3.51
C GLU A 157 27.71 -21.98 2.26
N LYS A 158 27.28 -21.36 1.16
CA LYS A 158 28.01 -21.41 -0.11
C LYS A 158 29.29 -20.56 -0.06
N ALA A 159 29.29 -19.51 0.75
CA ALA A 159 30.42 -18.59 0.89
C ALA A 159 31.32 -18.95 2.09
N CYS A 160 30.77 -19.56 3.14
CA CYS A 160 31.49 -19.83 4.38
C CYS A 160 32.60 -20.87 4.20
N THR A 161 33.81 -20.54 4.66
CA THR A 161 34.97 -21.46 4.65
C THR A 161 35.05 -22.36 5.89
N LYS A 162 34.07 -22.28 6.80
CA LYS A 162 34.06 -22.93 8.13
C LYS A 162 35.35 -22.70 8.96
N CYS A 163 36.00 -21.54 8.83
CA CYS A 163 37.24 -21.22 9.55
C CYS A 163 37.12 -21.12 11.09
N GLY A 164 35.90 -20.93 11.62
CA GLY A 164 35.62 -20.89 13.06
C GLY A 164 35.96 -19.58 13.78
N GLU A 165 36.45 -18.53 13.10
CA GLU A 165 36.77 -17.25 13.76
C GLU A 165 35.53 -16.58 14.39
N CYS A 166 34.37 -16.68 13.74
CA CYS A 166 33.11 -16.16 14.27
C CYS A 166 32.67 -16.85 15.57
N LEU A 167 32.99 -18.14 15.77
CA LEU A 167 32.70 -18.89 17.00
C LEU A 167 33.47 -18.32 18.19
N LYS A 168 34.75 -18.00 18.00
CA LYS A 168 35.64 -17.50 19.06
C LYS A 168 35.17 -16.17 19.67
N VAL A 169 34.52 -15.33 18.87
CA VAL A 169 34.04 -14.00 19.28
C VAL A 169 32.57 -13.96 19.69
N CYS A 170 31.81 -15.06 19.49
CA CYS A 170 30.40 -15.14 19.84
C CYS A 170 30.21 -15.49 21.32
N SER A 171 30.26 -14.47 22.18
CA SER A 171 30.04 -14.61 23.63
C SER A 171 28.76 -15.38 24.03
N PRO A 172 27.58 -15.20 23.40
CA PRO A 172 26.39 -15.95 23.77
C PRO A 172 26.35 -17.40 23.25
N GLY A 173 27.35 -17.83 22.46
CA GLY A 173 27.38 -19.18 21.88
C GLY A 173 26.22 -19.43 20.91
N ALA A 174 25.82 -18.41 20.15
CA ALA A 174 24.69 -18.47 19.23
C ALA A 174 25.01 -19.19 17.91
N ILE A 175 26.30 -19.36 17.56
CA ILE A 175 26.70 -19.87 16.24
C ILE A 175 26.92 -21.39 16.30
N ASN A 176 26.32 -22.13 15.36
CA ASN A 176 26.53 -23.56 15.16
C ASN A 176 26.80 -23.88 13.67
N LEU A 177 28.07 -24.13 13.32
CA LEU A 177 28.48 -24.44 11.94
C LEU A 177 28.11 -25.86 11.47
N GLU A 178 27.68 -26.72 12.39
CA GLU A 178 27.26 -28.11 12.12
C GLU A 178 25.74 -28.28 12.23
N GLU A 179 24.98 -27.18 12.20
CA GLU A 179 23.52 -27.24 12.04
C GLU A 179 23.17 -27.87 10.68
N GLU A 180 22.31 -28.90 10.69
CA GLU A 180 21.87 -29.60 9.49
C GLU A 180 20.50 -29.10 9.03
N ALA A 181 20.23 -29.23 7.73
CA ALA A 181 18.91 -28.93 7.18
C ALA A 181 17.85 -29.91 7.71
N LEU A 182 16.65 -29.40 7.98
CA LEU A 182 15.55 -30.20 8.52
C LEU A 182 14.35 -30.17 7.57
N GLU A 183 13.90 -31.35 7.17
CA GLU A 183 12.62 -31.50 6.46
C GLU A 183 11.47 -31.53 7.47
N ARG A 184 10.42 -30.76 7.19
CA ARG A 184 9.21 -30.65 8.01
C ARG A 184 7.97 -30.59 7.12
N ALA A 185 6.82 -30.94 7.69
CA ALA A 185 5.53 -30.87 7.03
C ALA A 185 4.53 -30.06 7.87
N ILE A 186 3.71 -29.27 7.19
CA ILE A 186 2.66 -28.43 7.79
C ILE A 186 1.32 -28.87 7.20
N ARG A 187 0.28 -28.98 8.03
CA ARG A 187 -1.09 -29.14 7.55
C ARG A 187 -1.77 -27.78 7.46
N ALA A 188 -2.50 -27.54 6.38
CA ALA A 188 -3.17 -26.26 6.16
C ALA A 188 -4.50 -26.44 5.42
N GLY A 189 -5.49 -25.59 5.72
CA GLY A 189 -6.75 -25.55 4.97
C GLY A 189 -6.65 -24.76 3.66
N ALA A 190 -5.77 -23.75 3.62
CA ALA A 190 -5.55 -22.89 2.47
C ALA A 190 -4.08 -22.53 2.30
N ILE A 191 -3.69 -22.16 1.08
CA ILE A 191 -2.33 -21.70 0.74
C ILE A 191 -2.43 -20.37 0.00
N VAL A 192 -1.56 -19.41 0.33
CA VAL A 192 -1.43 -18.14 -0.41
C VAL A 192 -0.01 -17.99 -0.95
N LEU A 193 0.12 -17.76 -2.26
CA LEU A 193 1.39 -17.61 -2.98
C LEU A 193 1.72 -16.12 -3.17
N GLY A 194 2.79 -15.67 -2.52
CA GLY A 194 3.27 -14.29 -2.47
C GLY A 194 4.70 -14.10 -3.00
N PHE A 195 5.12 -14.88 -4.01
CA PHE A 195 6.52 -14.94 -4.48
C PHE A 195 7.12 -13.63 -5.01
N GLY A 196 6.30 -12.63 -5.33
CA GLY A 196 6.79 -11.35 -5.84
C GLY A 196 7.36 -11.44 -7.26
N PHE A 197 8.50 -10.80 -7.49
CA PHE A 197 9.18 -10.72 -8.79
C PHE A 197 10.70 -10.61 -8.59
N GLU A 198 11.48 -10.77 -9.65
CA GLU A 198 12.90 -10.41 -9.72
C GLU A 198 13.13 -9.35 -10.82
N PRO A 199 14.07 -8.41 -10.65
CA PRO A 199 14.49 -7.51 -11.72
C PRO A 199 15.04 -8.31 -12.90
N SER A 200 14.56 -8.04 -14.11
CA SER A 200 15.08 -8.65 -15.34
C SER A 200 16.58 -8.33 -15.48
N PRO A 201 17.42 -9.31 -15.86
CA PRO A 201 18.84 -9.07 -16.11
C PRO A 201 19.00 -7.97 -17.18
N GLY A 202 19.60 -6.84 -16.81
CA GLY A 202 19.75 -5.72 -17.74
C GLY A 202 20.77 -6.02 -18.85
N GLU A 203 21.67 -6.97 -18.60
CA GLU A 203 22.68 -7.49 -19.52
C GLU A 203 22.07 -8.15 -20.75
N ILE A 204 20.76 -8.48 -20.71
CA ILE A 204 20.00 -8.96 -21.86
C ILE A 204 20.04 -7.98 -23.04
N LYS A 205 20.35 -6.70 -22.75
CA LYS A 205 20.60 -5.63 -23.73
C LYS A 205 22.07 -5.26 -23.75
N GLY A 206 22.88 -6.14 -24.34
CA GLY A 206 24.33 -5.95 -24.47
C GLY A 206 24.73 -4.66 -25.20
N GLU A 207 23.87 -4.14 -26.09
CA GLU A 207 24.05 -2.87 -26.79
C GLU A 207 24.05 -1.64 -25.88
N TYR A 208 23.54 -1.77 -24.65
CA TYR A 208 23.59 -0.72 -23.63
C TYR A 208 24.80 -0.83 -22.70
N GLY A 209 25.53 -1.95 -22.74
CA GLY A 209 26.81 -2.08 -22.04
C GLY A 209 26.73 -2.20 -20.51
N LEU A 210 25.60 -2.63 -19.93
CA LEU A 210 25.55 -2.98 -18.50
C LEU A 210 26.56 -4.10 -18.20
N GLY A 211 27.34 -3.94 -17.13
CA GLY A 211 28.43 -4.85 -16.77
C GLY A 211 29.72 -4.66 -17.59
N ARG A 212 29.66 -3.91 -18.70
CA ARG A 212 30.85 -3.54 -19.51
C ARG A 212 31.32 -2.12 -19.22
N TYR A 213 30.39 -1.17 -19.10
CA TYR A 213 30.67 0.23 -18.81
C TYR A 213 30.31 0.54 -17.36
N GLU A 214 31.27 1.01 -16.57
CA GLU A 214 31.09 1.22 -15.12
C GLU A 214 30.03 2.28 -14.79
N ASN A 215 29.81 3.23 -15.71
CA ASN A 215 28.82 4.31 -15.55
C ASN A 215 27.44 3.95 -16.14
N VAL A 216 27.24 2.73 -16.63
CA VAL A 216 25.92 2.18 -16.99
C VAL A 216 25.42 1.34 -15.82
N LEU A 217 24.28 1.71 -15.28
CA LEU A 217 23.71 1.14 -14.05
C LEU A 217 22.32 0.59 -14.32
N SER A 218 21.91 -0.48 -13.65
CA SER A 218 20.49 -0.83 -13.56
C SER A 218 19.76 0.13 -12.61
N SER A 219 18.43 0.23 -12.71
CA SER A 219 17.62 1.00 -11.76
C SER A 219 17.74 0.45 -10.33
N VAL A 220 18.08 -0.82 -10.15
CA VAL A 220 18.34 -1.43 -8.83
C VAL A 220 19.67 -0.92 -8.27
N GLN A 221 20.73 -0.93 -9.07
CA GLN A 221 22.02 -0.32 -8.71
C GLN A 221 21.85 1.15 -8.36
N TYR A 222 21.14 1.89 -9.20
CA TYR A 222 20.90 3.31 -8.97
C TYR A 222 20.06 3.57 -7.70
N GLU A 223 19.12 2.69 -7.35
CA GLU A 223 18.42 2.75 -6.07
C GLU A 223 19.39 2.63 -4.88
N ARG A 224 20.46 1.83 -4.99
CA ARG A 224 21.51 1.74 -3.97
C ARG A 224 22.33 3.00 -3.86
N LEU A 225 22.73 3.61 -4.98
CA LEU A 225 23.37 4.94 -4.96
C LEU A 225 22.44 5.99 -4.34
N LEU A 226 21.14 5.89 -4.59
CA LEU A 226 20.15 6.78 -4.00
C LEU A 226 19.73 6.39 -2.58
N SER A 227 20.19 5.28 -2.01
CA SER A 227 19.82 4.93 -0.65
C SER A 227 20.73 5.64 0.35
N THR A 228 20.14 6.26 1.38
CA THR A 228 20.90 6.77 2.54
C THR A 228 21.68 5.68 3.27
N SER A 229 21.21 4.43 3.18
CA SER A 229 21.90 3.23 3.69
C SER A 229 22.73 2.50 2.63
N GLY A 230 22.90 3.08 1.44
CA GLY A 230 23.72 2.52 0.37
C GLY A 230 25.17 2.98 0.41
N PRO A 231 26.00 2.47 -0.50
CA PRO A 231 27.46 2.67 -0.47
C PRO A 231 27.86 4.14 -0.62
N THR A 232 27.04 4.94 -1.31
CA THR A 232 27.32 6.37 -1.54
C THR A 232 26.57 7.29 -0.56
N GLN A 233 25.87 6.73 0.43
CA GLN A 233 25.06 7.46 1.42
C GLN A 233 24.08 8.45 0.77
N GLY A 234 23.48 8.02 -0.35
CA GLY A 234 22.52 8.80 -1.11
C GLY A 234 23.13 9.79 -2.11
N LYS A 235 24.45 9.83 -2.31
CA LYS A 235 25.08 10.76 -3.25
C LYS A 235 25.10 10.14 -4.66
N PRO A 236 24.48 10.78 -5.68
CA PRO A 236 24.55 10.30 -7.06
C PRO A 236 25.93 10.64 -7.68
N ILE A 237 26.84 9.67 -7.62
CA ILE A 237 28.21 9.77 -8.13
C ILE A 237 28.47 8.71 -9.20
N ARG A 238 29.46 8.97 -10.06
CA ARG A 238 29.98 8.00 -11.03
C ARG A 238 30.76 6.92 -10.30
N LEU A 239 30.59 5.67 -10.71
CA LEU A 239 31.34 4.56 -10.12
C LEU A 239 32.79 4.54 -10.60
N SER A 240 33.05 5.00 -11.83
CA SER A 240 34.39 4.94 -12.43
C SER A 240 35.42 5.86 -11.79
N ASP A 241 34.99 7.02 -11.28
CA ASP A 241 35.92 8.05 -10.78
C ASP A 241 35.42 8.80 -9.53
N GLY A 242 34.26 8.43 -8.99
CA GLY A 242 33.66 9.05 -7.81
C GLY A 242 33.16 10.49 -8.02
N LYS A 243 33.23 11.04 -9.24
CA LYS A 243 32.79 12.42 -9.51
C LYS A 243 31.26 12.52 -9.44
N LYS A 244 30.77 13.73 -9.13
CA LYS A 244 29.34 14.03 -9.17
C LYS A 244 28.79 13.87 -10.59
N ILE A 245 27.66 13.18 -10.72
CA ILE A 245 26.92 13.11 -11.98
C ILE A 245 26.26 14.48 -12.24
N LYS A 246 26.61 15.14 -13.34
CA LYS A 246 25.98 16.39 -13.81
C LYS A 246 24.95 16.12 -14.89
N ARG A 247 25.19 15.12 -15.76
CA ARG A 247 24.27 14.68 -16.82
C ARG A 247 23.92 13.21 -16.66
N LEU A 248 22.63 12.92 -16.54
CA LEU A 248 22.10 11.56 -16.30
C LEU A 248 21.05 11.21 -17.35
N ALA A 249 21.16 10.03 -17.94
CA ALA A 249 20.11 9.49 -18.81
C ALA A 249 19.44 8.28 -18.17
N PHE A 250 18.12 8.16 -18.34
CA PHE A 250 17.36 6.94 -18.06
C PHE A 250 16.90 6.33 -19.39
N ILE A 251 17.05 5.03 -19.55
CA ILE A 251 16.51 4.28 -20.70
C ILE A 251 15.38 3.40 -20.21
N GLN A 252 14.19 3.58 -20.77
CA GLN A 252 12.99 2.83 -20.39
C GLN A 252 12.86 1.49 -21.10
N CYS A 253 11.99 0.63 -20.55
CA CYS A 253 11.58 -0.63 -21.16
C CYS A 253 12.74 -1.62 -21.39
N VAL A 254 13.76 -1.61 -20.54
CA VAL A 254 14.88 -2.57 -20.63
C VAL A 254 14.41 -3.92 -20.09
N GLY A 255 14.30 -4.94 -20.93
CA GLY A 255 13.73 -6.24 -20.53
C GLY A 255 12.20 -6.21 -20.34
N SER A 256 11.50 -5.37 -21.10
CA SER A 256 10.04 -5.30 -21.15
C SER A 256 9.57 -4.72 -22.48
N ARG A 257 8.36 -5.09 -22.92
CA ARG A 257 7.79 -4.68 -24.22
C ARG A 257 8.72 -5.01 -25.39
N ASP A 258 9.46 -6.12 -25.28
CA ASP A 258 10.50 -6.50 -26.23
C ASP A 258 10.43 -8.00 -26.56
N ARG A 259 10.18 -8.28 -27.83
CA ARG A 259 10.08 -9.65 -28.37
C ARG A 259 11.44 -10.34 -28.46
N SER A 260 12.52 -9.60 -28.64
CA SER A 260 13.88 -10.15 -28.81
C SER A 260 14.37 -10.91 -27.58
N CYS A 261 13.83 -10.60 -26.40
CA CYS A 261 14.13 -11.27 -25.14
C CYS A 261 12.96 -12.08 -24.56
N GLY A 262 11.88 -12.27 -25.32
CA GLY A 262 10.68 -12.99 -24.85
C GLY A 262 9.85 -12.26 -23.79
N GLN A 263 10.15 -10.98 -23.53
CA GLN A 263 9.51 -10.17 -22.49
C GLN A 263 8.52 -9.18 -23.12
N GLU A 264 7.41 -9.70 -23.64
CA GLU A 264 6.47 -8.93 -24.46
C GLU A 264 5.51 -8.03 -23.66
N TYR A 265 5.45 -8.20 -22.35
CA TYR A 265 4.58 -7.44 -21.45
C TYR A 265 5.25 -6.16 -20.93
N CYS A 266 4.45 -5.30 -20.32
CA CYS A 266 4.94 -4.12 -19.62
C CYS A 266 5.08 -4.39 -18.12
N SER A 267 6.24 -4.07 -17.55
CA SER A 267 6.48 -4.23 -16.11
C SER A 267 5.71 -3.26 -15.20
N SER A 268 4.83 -2.42 -15.76
CA SER A 268 3.91 -1.49 -15.09
C SER A 268 4.51 -0.40 -14.20
N VAL A 269 5.74 -0.53 -13.69
CA VAL A 269 6.31 0.39 -12.67
C VAL A 269 7.54 1.16 -13.14
N CYS A 270 8.25 0.69 -14.17
CA CYS A 270 9.56 1.22 -14.58
C CYS A 270 9.54 2.73 -14.87
N CYS A 271 8.50 3.24 -15.54
CA CYS A 271 8.32 4.68 -15.78
C CYS A 271 8.30 5.47 -14.46
N ARG A 272 7.57 4.99 -13.45
CA ARG A 272 7.39 5.65 -12.15
C ARG A 272 8.63 5.53 -11.27
N ILE A 273 9.35 4.40 -11.35
CA ILE A 273 10.66 4.22 -10.70
C ILE A 273 11.65 5.26 -11.24
N ALA A 274 11.76 5.39 -12.56
CA ALA A 274 12.67 6.36 -13.17
C ALA A 274 12.29 7.81 -12.81
N THR A 275 11.00 8.16 -12.89
CA THR A 275 10.52 9.49 -12.47
C THR A 275 10.90 9.78 -11.01
N LYS A 276 10.71 8.81 -10.12
CA LYS A 276 11.10 8.91 -8.71
C LYS A 276 12.60 9.12 -8.53
N GLN A 277 13.40 8.26 -9.15
CA GLN A 277 14.85 8.34 -9.06
C GLN A 277 15.36 9.67 -9.61
N ALA A 278 14.85 10.13 -10.76
CA ALA A 278 15.21 11.42 -11.37
C ALA A 278 14.88 12.61 -10.45
N MET A 279 13.69 12.64 -9.85
CA MET A 279 13.30 13.70 -8.91
C MET A 279 14.22 13.72 -7.68
N ILE A 280 14.47 12.56 -7.06
CA ILE A 280 15.36 12.44 -5.90
C ILE A 280 16.79 12.88 -6.27
N SER A 281 17.28 12.54 -7.46
CA SER A 281 18.59 12.98 -7.93
C SER A 281 18.69 14.50 -8.04
N LYS A 282 17.65 15.17 -8.56
CA LYS A 282 17.57 16.65 -8.59
C LYS A 282 17.51 17.27 -7.20
N GLU A 283 16.80 16.65 -6.24
CA GLU A 283 16.74 17.13 -4.85
C GLU A 283 18.12 17.07 -4.18
N ARG A 284 18.95 16.08 -4.52
CA ARG A 284 20.28 15.88 -3.93
C ARG A 284 21.39 16.62 -4.66
N HIS A 285 21.17 16.93 -5.93
CA HIS A 285 22.08 17.71 -6.75
C HIS A 285 21.30 18.69 -7.62
N ALA A 286 21.09 19.89 -7.07
CA ALA A 286 20.48 20.99 -7.81
C ALA A 286 21.31 21.30 -9.08
N GLY A 287 20.62 21.43 -10.21
CA GLY A 287 21.25 21.73 -11.51
C GLY A 287 21.70 20.51 -12.33
N MET A 288 21.54 19.28 -11.84
CA MET A 288 21.76 18.07 -12.67
C MET A 288 20.84 18.09 -13.90
N ASP A 289 21.34 17.86 -15.11
CA ASP A 289 20.53 17.66 -16.30
C ASP A 289 20.15 16.18 -16.43
N ILE A 290 18.85 15.92 -16.58
CA ILE A 290 18.32 14.55 -16.60
C ILE A 290 17.42 14.38 -17.83
N ALA A 291 17.72 13.35 -18.62
CA ALA A 291 16.91 12.90 -19.74
C ALA A 291 16.33 11.51 -19.48
N VAL A 292 15.06 11.29 -19.83
CA VAL A 292 14.38 9.99 -19.76
C VAL A 292 13.96 9.61 -21.18
N PHE A 293 14.61 8.61 -21.76
CA PHE A 293 14.31 8.05 -23.07
C PHE A 293 13.20 7.01 -22.98
N TYR A 294 12.08 7.25 -23.66
CA TYR A 294 10.86 6.45 -23.51
C TYR A 294 10.15 6.18 -24.84
N MET A 295 9.22 5.20 -24.82
CA MET A 295 8.28 4.95 -25.92
C MET A 295 6.89 5.54 -25.64
N ASP A 296 6.31 5.18 -24.49
CA ASP A 296 5.06 5.71 -23.93
C ASP A 296 5.26 5.92 -22.42
N ILE A 297 4.82 7.05 -21.88
CA ILE A 297 4.82 7.26 -20.42
C ILE A 297 3.59 6.58 -19.82
N ARG A 298 3.84 5.58 -18.97
CA ARG A 298 2.82 4.78 -18.28
C ARG A 298 2.69 5.20 -16.81
N ALA A 299 2.11 6.38 -16.63
CA ALA A 299 1.78 6.95 -15.33
C ALA A 299 0.28 6.74 -15.01
N MET A 300 -0.19 5.50 -15.11
CA MET A 300 -1.59 5.11 -14.83
C MET A 300 -1.81 4.83 -13.34
N GLY A 301 -3.02 5.12 -12.85
CA GLY A 301 -3.42 4.98 -11.46
C GLY A 301 -3.52 6.34 -10.76
N LYS A 302 -3.93 6.31 -9.49
CA LYS A 302 -4.24 7.52 -8.72
C LYS A 302 -2.98 8.37 -8.50
N GLU A 303 -3.09 9.67 -8.78
CA GLU A 303 -2.03 10.69 -8.64
C GLU A 303 -0.76 10.50 -9.50
N TYR A 304 -0.65 9.44 -10.32
CA TYR A 304 0.58 9.18 -11.06
C TYR A 304 0.81 10.10 -12.26
N GLU A 305 -0.26 10.54 -12.94
CA GLU A 305 -0.12 11.54 -14.01
C GLU A 305 0.47 12.84 -13.48
N LEU A 306 -0.06 13.30 -12.36
CA LEU A 306 0.35 14.50 -11.65
C LEU A 306 1.77 14.38 -11.11
N TYR A 307 2.15 13.18 -10.68
CA TYR A 307 3.52 12.87 -10.28
C TYR A 307 4.50 13.02 -11.46
N TYR A 308 4.11 12.55 -12.65
CA TYR A 308 4.86 12.73 -13.89
C TYR A 308 4.93 14.21 -14.32
N GLU A 309 3.81 14.91 -14.33
CA GLU A 309 3.74 16.34 -14.66
C GLU A 309 4.62 17.16 -13.71
N ARG A 310 4.59 16.89 -12.40
CA ARG A 310 5.48 17.52 -11.43
C ARG A 310 6.96 17.30 -11.78
N ALA A 311 7.34 16.10 -12.19
CA ALA A 311 8.72 15.80 -12.59
C ALA A 311 9.12 16.58 -13.86
N ARG A 312 8.24 16.69 -14.85
CA ARG A 312 8.47 17.45 -16.08
C ARG A 312 8.50 18.96 -15.82
N ASP A 313 7.50 19.49 -15.14
CA ASP A 313 7.21 20.92 -15.10
C ASP A 313 7.93 21.62 -13.94
N HIS A 314 8.02 21.00 -12.77
CA HIS A 314 8.69 21.60 -11.61
C HIS A 314 10.17 21.22 -11.55
N TYR A 315 10.51 19.94 -11.74
CA TYR A 315 11.90 19.46 -11.68
C TYR A 315 12.65 19.61 -13.01
N LYS A 316 11.96 20.00 -14.09
CA LYS A 316 12.52 20.19 -15.44
C LYS A 316 13.28 18.95 -15.93
N ILE A 317 12.73 17.76 -15.68
CA ILE A 317 13.25 16.50 -16.23
C ILE A 317 12.81 16.41 -17.69
N ARG A 318 13.75 16.14 -18.60
CA ARG A 318 13.48 16.03 -20.04
C ARG A 318 12.97 14.63 -20.34
N TYR A 319 11.77 14.52 -20.90
CA TYR A 319 11.24 13.25 -21.41
C TYR A 319 11.38 13.24 -22.92
N LEU A 320 12.27 12.37 -23.42
CA LEU A 320 12.61 12.28 -24.84
C LEU A 320 12.00 11.00 -25.41
N ARG A 321 11.07 11.14 -26.35
CA ARG A 321 10.44 9.99 -26.97
C ARG A 321 11.35 9.41 -28.05
N SER A 322 12.18 8.46 -27.67
CA SER A 322 13.10 7.80 -28.59
C SER A 322 13.52 6.44 -28.05
N ALA A 323 13.56 5.44 -28.92
CA ALA A 323 14.20 4.17 -28.64
C ALA A 323 15.70 4.33 -28.89
N VAL A 324 16.51 4.21 -27.84
CA VAL A 324 17.97 4.29 -27.93
C VAL A 324 18.49 3.06 -28.66
N SER A 325 19.36 3.25 -29.65
CA SER A 325 19.91 2.15 -30.44
C SER A 325 21.14 1.51 -29.78
N THR A 326 22.07 2.31 -29.27
CA THR A 326 23.33 1.84 -28.68
C THR A 326 23.92 2.92 -27.77
N ILE A 327 24.67 2.50 -26.75
CA ILE A 327 25.50 3.37 -25.92
C ILE A 327 26.97 3.12 -26.23
N ARG A 328 27.77 4.18 -26.35
CA ARG A 328 29.23 4.08 -26.54
C ARG A 328 29.97 4.83 -25.44
N GLU A 329 31.02 4.23 -24.89
CA GLU A 329 31.88 4.87 -23.89
C GLU A 329 33.11 5.53 -24.53
N PHE A 330 33.43 6.77 -24.14
CA PHE A 330 34.72 7.38 -24.46
C PHE A 330 35.82 6.82 -23.54
N GLN A 331 36.88 6.25 -24.13
CA GLN A 331 37.92 5.55 -23.38
C GLN A 331 38.63 6.41 -22.32
N GLN A 332 38.89 7.68 -22.61
CA GLN A 332 39.62 8.58 -21.71
C GLN A 332 38.75 9.16 -20.60
N SER A 333 37.57 9.71 -20.95
CA SER A 333 36.71 10.39 -19.97
C SER A 333 35.72 9.45 -19.27
N LYS A 334 35.50 8.24 -19.81
CA LYS A 334 34.47 7.28 -19.37
C LYS A 334 33.04 7.82 -19.48
N ASP A 335 32.84 8.89 -20.24
CA ASP A 335 31.51 9.44 -20.52
C ASP A 335 30.80 8.58 -21.56
N LEU A 336 29.47 8.63 -21.56
CA LEU A 336 28.60 7.78 -22.35
C LEU A 336 27.90 8.60 -23.44
N LEU A 337 28.19 8.28 -24.69
CA LEU A 337 27.55 8.83 -25.88
C LEU A 337 26.29 8.01 -26.20
N ILE A 338 25.15 8.70 -26.27
CA ILE A 338 23.87 8.14 -26.72
C ILE A 338 23.50 8.74 -28.08
N LEU A 339 23.25 7.86 -29.05
CA LEU A 339 22.68 8.21 -30.35
C LEU A 339 21.18 7.88 -30.34
N TYR A 340 20.34 8.88 -30.59
CA TYR A 340 18.88 8.74 -30.60
C TYR A 340 18.23 9.57 -31.70
N GLY A 341 17.07 9.12 -32.19
CA GLY A 341 16.28 9.84 -33.19
C GLY A 341 15.30 10.81 -32.54
N LEU A 342 15.17 12.00 -33.11
CA LEU A 342 14.12 12.97 -32.83
C LEU A 342 12.85 12.62 -33.63
N GLU A 343 11.72 13.21 -33.27
CA GLU A 343 10.43 12.90 -33.91
C GLU A 343 10.38 13.31 -35.39
N ASN A 344 11.13 14.34 -35.78
CA ASN A 344 11.30 14.78 -37.17
C ASN A 344 12.25 13.88 -37.99
N GLY A 345 12.72 12.76 -37.42
CA GLY A 345 13.67 11.84 -38.06
C GLY A 345 15.15 12.23 -37.97
N GLU A 346 15.48 13.39 -37.40
CA GLU A 346 16.87 13.81 -37.22
C GLU A 346 17.57 12.96 -36.14
N LEU A 347 18.80 12.54 -36.41
CA LEU A 347 19.63 11.82 -35.44
C LEU A 347 20.41 12.81 -34.59
N LYS A 348 20.36 12.63 -33.28
CA LYS A 348 21.09 13.44 -32.30
C LYS A 348 22.03 12.58 -31.46
N GLU A 349 23.24 13.11 -31.29
CA GLU A 349 24.24 12.57 -30.39
C GLU A 349 24.33 13.45 -29.14
N GLU A 350 24.30 12.81 -27.96
CA GLU A 350 24.39 13.52 -26.70
C GLU A 350 25.22 12.72 -25.69
N VAL A 351 26.07 13.42 -24.95
CA VAL A 351 27.00 12.82 -23.97
C VAL A 351 26.41 12.94 -22.57
N PHE A 352 26.49 11.86 -21.81
CA PHE A 352 26.04 11.75 -20.42
C PHE A 352 27.16 11.23 -19.53
N ASP A 353 27.12 11.62 -18.25
CA ASP A 353 28.13 11.18 -17.28
C ASP A 353 27.79 9.77 -16.73
N ALA A 354 26.50 9.42 -16.71
CA ALA A 354 26.00 8.11 -16.33
C ALA A 354 24.67 7.79 -17.03
N VAL A 355 24.39 6.51 -17.21
CA VAL A 355 23.13 6.00 -17.78
C VAL A 355 22.51 4.99 -16.83
N VAL A 356 21.19 5.09 -16.62
CA VAL A 356 20.41 4.17 -15.81
C VAL A 356 19.42 3.42 -16.69
N LEU A 357 19.58 2.10 -16.76
CA LEU A 357 18.68 1.17 -17.42
C LEU A 357 17.50 0.89 -16.48
N SER A 358 16.31 1.35 -16.86
CA SER A 358 15.08 1.07 -16.11
C SER A 358 14.64 -0.36 -16.41
N VAL A 359 15.23 -1.31 -15.68
CA VAL A 359 15.00 -2.74 -15.88
C VAL A 359 13.56 -3.13 -15.52
N GLY A 360 12.99 -4.00 -16.34
CA GLY A 360 11.70 -4.64 -16.10
C GLY A 360 11.77 -5.67 -14.98
N PHE A 361 10.65 -6.34 -14.74
CA PHE A 361 10.49 -7.40 -13.76
C PHE A 361 10.10 -8.70 -14.44
N SER A 362 10.64 -9.79 -13.95
CA SER A 362 10.34 -11.16 -14.34
C SER A 362 9.90 -11.96 -13.10
N PRO A 363 9.24 -13.10 -13.27
CA PRO A 363 9.05 -14.05 -12.16
C PRO A 363 10.40 -14.52 -11.61
N PRO A 364 10.45 -14.98 -10.34
CA PRO A 364 11.69 -15.51 -9.76
C PRO A 364 12.31 -16.65 -10.58
N GLY A 365 13.64 -16.73 -10.65
CA GLY A 365 14.33 -17.66 -11.57
C GLY A 365 13.99 -19.15 -11.39
N ARG A 366 13.61 -19.59 -10.19
CA ARG A 366 13.22 -20.98 -9.86
C ARG A 366 11.71 -21.22 -9.86
N ILE A 367 10.93 -20.32 -10.47
CA ILE A 367 9.48 -20.37 -10.33
C ILE A 367 8.83 -21.59 -10.98
N ARG A 368 9.44 -22.12 -12.06
CA ARG A 368 8.91 -23.30 -12.75
C ARG A 368 8.96 -24.52 -11.85
N ASP A 369 10.12 -24.76 -11.22
CA ASP A 369 10.32 -25.84 -10.28
C ASP A 369 9.37 -25.71 -9.07
N LEU A 370 9.19 -24.48 -8.54
CA LEU A 370 8.26 -24.23 -7.44
C LEU A 370 6.81 -24.45 -7.85
N ALA A 371 6.40 -24.00 -9.03
CA ALA A 371 5.04 -24.18 -9.55
C ALA A 371 4.72 -25.66 -9.75
N GLU A 372 5.67 -26.44 -10.28
CA GLU A 372 5.55 -27.90 -10.43
C GLU A 372 5.41 -28.60 -9.07
N LYS A 373 6.25 -28.24 -8.09
CA LYS A 373 6.17 -28.78 -6.72
C LYS A 373 4.86 -28.48 -6.01
N ILE A 374 4.24 -27.34 -6.33
CA ILE A 374 2.96 -26.91 -5.74
C ILE A 374 1.76 -27.44 -6.54
N GLY A 375 1.93 -27.70 -7.84
CA GLY A 375 0.87 -28.14 -8.75
C GLY A 375 0.04 -26.99 -9.32
N VAL A 376 0.62 -25.80 -9.51
CA VAL A 376 -0.06 -24.64 -10.10
C VAL A 376 0.42 -24.37 -11.52
N GLU A 377 -0.51 -23.94 -12.39
CA GLU A 377 -0.21 -23.58 -13.77
C GLU A 377 0.40 -22.18 -13.87
N LEU A 378 1.35 -22.02 -14.79
CA LEU A 378 1.94 -20.74 -15.13
C LEU A 378 1.48 -20.30 -16.52
N ASN A 379 1.38 -18.98 -16.71
CA ASN A 379 1.09 -18.40 -18.02
C ASN A 379 2.32 -18.41 -18.95
N GLU A 380 2.15 -17.92 -20.18
CA GLU A 380 3.19 -17.86 -21.22
C GLU A 380 4.47 -17.09 -20.80
N TYR A 381 4.39 -16.26 -19.76
CA TYR A 381 5.50 -15.46 -19.21
C TYR A 381 6.03 -16.01 -17.88
N ASN A 382 5.58 -17.18 -17.44
CA ASN A 382 5.91 -17.84 -16.17
C ASN A 382 5.36 -17.15 -14.89
N PHE A 383 4.36 -16.27 -15.01
CA PHE A 383 3.59 -15.78 -13.86
C PHE A 383 2.46 -16.78 -13.53
N CYS A 384 1.87 -16.68 -12.34
CA CYS A 384 0.73 -17.53 -11.98
C CYS A 384 -0.41 -17.38 -13.00
N ALA A 385 -0.93 -18.49 -13.51
CA ALA A 385 -2.15 -18.47 -14.30
C ALA A 385 -3.35 -18.24 -13.37
N THR A 386 -4.21 -17.29 -13.73
CA THR A 386 -5.43 -16.96 -13.01
C THR A 386 -6.57 -16.69 -13.97
N GLU A 387 -7.80 -16.85 -13.51
CA GLU A 387 -9.00 -16.45 -14.27
C GLU A 387 -9.25 -14.94 -14.17
N GLU A 388 -9.90 -14.35 -15.18
CA GLU A 388 -10.09 -12.89 -15.23
C GLU A 388 -11.05 -12.35 -14.16
N PHE A 389 -12.11 -13.09 -13.84
CA PHE A 389 -13.09 -12.68 -12.83
C PHE A 389 -12.81 -13.26 -11.44
N HIS A 390 -11.89 -14.23 -11.36
CA HIS A 390 -11.34 -14.78 -10.12
C HIS A 390 -9.81 -14.53 -10.06
N PRO A 391 -9.40 -13.26 -9.97
CA PRO A 391 -8.02 -12.85 -10.24
C PRO A 391 -6.99 -13.40 -9.25
N THR A 392 -7.42 -13.83 -8.07
CA THR A 392 -6.62 -14.35 -6.95
C THR A 392 -6.63 -15.88 -6.88
N GLU A 393 -7.48 -16.56 -7.65
CA GLU A 393 -7.59 -18.01 -7.65
C GLU A 393 -6.60 -18.60 -8.66
N THR A 394 -5.92 -19.67 -8.26
CA THR A 394 -5.00 -20.42 -9.13
C THR A 394 -5.71 -21.61 -9.79
N SER A 395 -5.00 -22.34 -10.65
CA SER A 395 -5.50 -23.60 -11.22
C SER A 395 -5.77 -24.69 -10.17
N LEU A 396 -5.24 -24.55 -8.95
CA LEU A 396 -5.44 -25.50 -7.85
C LEU A 396 -6.41 -24.91 -6.80
N PRO A 397 -7.64 -25.43 -6.68
CA PRO A 397 -8.61 -24.93 -5.71
C PRO A 397 -8.09 -24.97 -4.28
N GLY A 398 -8.25 -23.87 -3.54
CA GLY A 398 -7.72 -23.69 -2.18
C GLY A 398 -6.30 -23.13 -2.12
N VAL A 399 -5.67 -22.93 -3.29
CA VAL A 399 -4.42 -22.19 -3.44
C VAL A 399 -4.70 -20.87 -4.14
N PHE A 400 -4.30 -19.76 -3.50
CA PHE A 400 -4.52 -18.40 -3.95
C PHE A 400 -3.19 -17.72 -4.29
N VAL A 401 -3.22 -16.65 -5.08
CA VAL A 401 -2.04 -15.87 -5.46
C VAL A 401 -2.23 -14.39 -5.18
N ALA A 402 -1.17 -13.72 -4.73
CA ALA A 402 -1.18 -12.29 -4.45
C ALA A 402 0.09 -11.57 -4.93
N GLY A 403 -0.06 -10.28 -5.23
CA GLY A 403 1.05 -9.39 -5.54
C GLY A 403 1.65 -9.61 -6.92
N ALA A 404 2.93 -9.31 -7.05
CA ALA A 404 3.61 -9.29 -8.36
C ALA A 404 3.78 -10.67 -9.01
N PHE A 405 3.53 -11.78 -8.30
CA PHE A 405 3.55 -13.11 -8.90
C PHE A 405 2.34 -13.37 -9.82
N ARG A 406 1.22 -12.65 -9.61
CA ARG A 406 0.09 -12.65 -10.54
C ARG A 406 0.42 -11.87 -11.82
N GLU A 407 0.92 -10.65 -11.67
CA GLU A 407 1.28 -9.76 -12.79
C GLU A 407 2.14 -8.59 -12.27
N PRO A 408 3.06 -8.01 -13.09
CA PRO A 408 3.82 -6.84 -12.71
C PRO A 408 2.95 -5.64 -12.28
N ARG A 409 3.13 -5.22 -11.03
CA ARG A 409 2.33 -4.18 -10.37
C ARG A 409 3.12 -3.44 -9.30
N ASP A 410 2.54 -2.37 -8.77
CA ASP A 410 3.14 -1.57 -7.70
C ASP A 410 2.75 -2.05 -6.29
N ILE A 411 3.23 -1.33 -5.27
CA ILE A 411 2.99 -1.62 -3.86
C ILE A 411 1.48 -1.51 -3.50
N PRO A 412 0.77 -0.38 -3.78
CA PRO A 412 -0.66 -0.28 -3.50
C PRO A 412 -1.47 -1.46 -4.07
N GLU A 413 -1.23 -1.82 -5.33
CA GLU A 413 -1.95 -2.92 -5.97
C GLU A 413 -1.57 -4.29 -5.40
N SER A 414 -0.32 -4.46 -4.98
CA SER A 414 0.12 -5.69 -4.30
C SER A 414 -0.52 -5.85 -2.93
N VAL A 415 -0.74 -4.76 -2.19
CA VAL A 415 -1.43 -4.76 -0.89
C VAL A 415 -2.90 -5.10 -1.08
N VAL A 416 -3.57 -4.50 -2.08
CA VAL A 416 -4.97 -4.86 -2.42
C VAL A 416 -5.10 -6.33 -2.79
N ASP A 417 -4.19 -6.87 -3.60
CA ASP A 417 -4.19 -8.30 -3.93
C ASP A 417 -3.94 -9.19 -2.71
N GLY A 418 -3.03 -8.80 -1.81
CA GLY A 418 -2.81 -9.51 -0.55
C GLY A 418 -4.06 -9.58 0.31
N CYS A 419 -4.80 -8.46 0.40
CA CYS A 419 -6.10 -8.43 1.05
C CYS A 419 -7.12 -9.33 0.32
N SER A 420 -7.21 -9.25 -1.00
CA SER A 420 -8.16 -10.06 -1.78
C SER A 420 -7.90 -11.57 -1.63
N ALA A 421 -6.64 -12.01 -1.66
CA ALA A 421 -6.28 -13.42 -1.49
C ALA A 421 -6.56 -13.91 -0.07
N ALA A 422 -6.33 -13.06 0.95
CA ALA A 422 -6.75 -13.37 2.32
C ALA A 422 -8.27 -13.47 2.46
N ALA A 423 -9.03 -12.63 1.72
CA ALA A 423 -10.48 -12.69 1.70
C ALA A 423 -10.97 -14.04 1.15
N ASP A 424 -10.41 -14.50 0.02
CA ASP A 424 -10.80 -15.78 -0.58
C ASP A 424 -10.37 -16.98 0.28
N ALA A 425 -9.17 -16.92 0.87
CA ALA A 425 -8.73 -17.93 1.82
C ALA A 425 -9.64 -17.98 3.06
N ALA A 426 -10.00 -16.84 3.64
CA ALA A 426 -10.90 -16.78 4.78
C ALA A 426 -12.31 -17.29 4.43
N SER A 427 -12.87 -16.92 3.28
CA SER A 427 -14.17 -17.44 2.81
C SER A 427 -14.17 -18.96 2.63
N LEU A 428 -13.04 -19.56 2.23
CA LEU A 428 -12.89 -21.00 2.16
C LEU A 428 -12.87 -21.66 3.55
N LEU A 429 -12.16 -21.07 4.50
CA LEU A 429 -11.96 -21.60 5.85
C LEU A 429 -13.18 -21.42 6.76
N ASP A 430 -13.92 -20.32 6.63
CA ASP A 430 -15.14 -20.07 7.42
C ASP A 430 -16.26 -21.06 7.07
N ARG A 431 -16.24 -21.64 5.87
CA ARG A 431 -17.12 -22.75 5.47
C ARG A 431 -16.80 -24.06 6.21
N VAL A 432 -15.74 -24.08 7.03
CA VAL A 432 -15.14 -25.27 7.64
C VAL A 432 -15.19 -25.28 9.16
N GLU A 433 -15.26 -24.14 9.86
CA GLU A 433 -15.41 -24.09 11.31
C GLU A 433 -16.47 -23.07 11.78
N MET A 434 -17.49 -23.58 12.47
CA MET A 434 -18.11 -22.87 13.59
C MET A 434 -17.62 -23.55 14.88
N VAL A 435 -17.33 -22.71 15.88
CA VAL A 435 -17.02 -23.03 17.29
C VAL A 435 -15.53 -23.13 17.63
N GLN A 436 -15.01 -22.12 18.35
CA GLN A 436 -14.60 -22.26 19.74
C GLN A 436 -14.35 -20.89 20.39
N GLU A 437 -15.14 -20.55 21.41
CA GLU A 437 -14.80 -19.50 22.37
C GLU A 437 -13.79 -20.06 23.38
N THR A 438 -12.59 -19.50 23.40
CA THR A 438 -11.67 -19.69 24.51
C THR A 438 -11.85 -18.57 25.52
N GLU A 439 -12.50 -18.87 26.65
CA GLU A 439 -12.53 -18.01 27.83
C GLU A 439 -11.10 -17.76 28.34
N SER A 440 -10.60 -16.54 28.14
CA SER A 440 -9.40 -16.10 28.82
C SER A 440 -9.72 -15.86 30.31
N ARG A 441 -9.25 -16.76 31.18
CA ARG A 441 -9.24 -16.56 32.64
C ARG A 441 -8.48 -15.28 32.99
N GLU A 442 -9.18 -14.30 33.54
CA GLU A 442 -8.55 -13.14 34.17
C GLU A 442 -7.64 -13.61 35.32
N PRO A 443 -6.38 -13.14 35.40
CA PRO A 443 -5.60 -13.31 36.61
C PRO A 443 -6.21 -12.43 37.71
N ARG A 444 -6.94 -13.06 38.65
CA ARG A 444 -7.28 -12.44 39.93
C ARG A 444 -6.00 -12.32 40.76
N GLY A 445 -5.46 -11.10 40.87
CA GLY A 445 -4.32 -10.84 41.75
C GLY A 445 -3.85 -9.38 41.79
N LYS A 446 -4.24 -8.68 42.86
CA LYS A 446 -3.69 -7.44 43.44
C LYS A 446 -3.93 -6.12 42.70
N ASP A 447 -5.17 -5.63 42.78
CA ASP A 447 -5.56 -4.22 42.55
C ASP A 447 -4.90 -3.20 43.54
N GLU A 448 -3.99 -3.64 44.43
CA GLU A 448 -3.41 -2.81 45.48
C GLU A 448 -2.23 -1.92 45.02
N ILE A 449 -1.52 -2.27 43.95
CA ILE A 449 -0.27 -1.57 43.53
C ILE A 449 -0.56 -0.21 42.83
N ILE A 450 -1.76 -0.03 42.27
CA ILE A 450 -2.11 1.15 41.44
C ILE A 450 -2.75 2.29 42.25
N ASN A 451 -3.31 2.01 43.42
CA ASN A 451 -3.88 3.01 44.33
C ASN A 451 -2.87 3.60 45.32
N GLU A 452 -1.59 3.22 45.23
CA GLU A 452 -0.55 3.81 46.05
C GLU A 452 -0.32 5.28 45.67
N LYS A 453 -0.37 6.17 46.67
CA LYS A 453 -0.04 7.61 46.52
C LYS A 453 1.42 7.87 46.11
N VAL A 454 2.27 6.82 46.06
CA VAL A 454 3.71 6.93 45.78
C VAL A 454 3.97 6.71 44.30
N LEU A 455 4.53 7.73 43.65
CA LEU A 455 4.87 7.71 42.23
C LEU A 455 6.16 6.92 42.02
N ARG A 456 6.16 6.01 41.04
CA ARG A 456 7.31 5.22 40.63
C ARG A 456 7.46 5.26 39.12
N PHE A 457 8.14 6.29 38.63
CA PHE A 457 8.40 6.46 37.20
C PHE A 457 9.52 5.52 36.72
N GLY A 458 9.27 4.87 35.59
CA GLY A 458 10.25 4.22 34.73
C GLY A 458 10.46 5.03 33.47
N ILE A 459 11.69 5.50 33.23
CA ILE A 459 12.05 6.24 32.01
C ILE A 459 13.01 5.40 31.18
N PHE A 460 12.59 5.05 29.97
CA PHE A 460 13.35 4.25 29.03
C PHE A 460 13.73 5.11 27.83
N ILE A 461 15.03 5.37 27.66
CA ILE A 461 15.57 6.22 26.59
C ILE A 461 16.06 5.31 25.46
N CYS A 462 15.38 5.37 24.32
CA CYS A 462 15.74 4.63 23.10
C CYS A 462 16.95 5.27 22.42
N ASP A 463 17.97 4.48 22.06
CA ASP A 463 19.18 4.99 21.41
C ASP A 463 19.34 4.55 19.94
N ARG A 464 18.58 3.55 19.47
CA ARG A 464 18.67 2.96 18.11
C ARG A 464 20.11 2.64 17.72
N PHE A 465 20.85 1.89 18.55
CA PHE A 465 22.29 1.64 18.42
C PHE A 465 23.13 2.93 18.27
N ASN A 466 23.14 3.78 19.32
CA ASN A 466 23.92 5.03 19.38
C ASN A 466 23.54 6.10 18.34
N PHE A 467 22.42 5.98 17.64
CA PHE A 467 21.99 6.97 16.66
C PHE A 467 21.53 8.26 17.33
N ILE A 468 20.81 8.16 18.45
CA ILE A 468 20.39 9.32 19.24
C ILE A 468 21.57 9.86 20.06
N LYS A 469 22.43 8.98 20.61
CA LYS A 469 23.64 9.35 21.36
C LYS A 469 24.62 10.20 20.55
N LYS A 470 24.65 10.05 19.22
CA LYS A 470 25.46 10.90 18.33
C LYS A 470 24.97 12.35 18.28
N ARG A 471 23.76 12.64 18.78
CA ARG A 471 23.07 13.94 18.62
C ARG A 471 22.57 14.51 19.95
N LEU A 472 22.36 13.67 20.96
CA LEU A 472 21.95 14.03 22.32
C LEU A 472 22.93 13.44 23.32
N ASN A 473 23.19 14.17 24.41
CA ASN A 473 23.95 13.64 25.54
C ASN A 473 23.05 12.77 26.44
N ILE A 474 22.93 11.49 26.10
CA ILE A 474 22.08 10.55 26.85
C ILE A 474 22.57 10.36 28.30
N LEU A 475 23.88 10.43 28.54
CA LEU A 475 24.42 10.28 29.90
C LEU A 475 23.97 11.44 30.78
N GLU A 476 24.07 12.68 30.28
CA GLU A 476 23.57 13.86 30.98
C GLU A 476 22.06 13.76 31.28
N LEU A 477 21.26 13.26 30.32
CA LEU A 477 19.83 13.02 30.54
C LEU A 477 19.58 12.01 31.67
N ILE A 478 20.31 10.89 31.66
CA ILE A 478 20.18 9.85 32.69
C ILE A 478 20.53 10.42 34.06
N ASP A 479 21.66 11.12 34.17
CA ASP A 479 22.14 11.69 35.43
C ASP A 479 21.15 12.72 35.98
N ARG A 480 20.69 13.66 35.14
CA ARG A 480 19.73 14.70 35.54
C ARG A 480 18.38 14.12 35.94
N LEU A 481 17.86 13.15 35.19
CA LEU A 481 16.57 12.53 35.49
C LEU A 481 16.64 11.66 36.75
N SER A 482 17.78 11.02 37.03
CA SER A 482 17.95 10.16 38.21
C SER A 482 17.97 10.95 39.53
N LEU A 483 18.08 12.28 39.50
CA LEU A 483 17.99 13.14 40.69
C LEU A 483 16.55 13.33 41.21
N ASP A 484 15.53 13.04 40.40
CA ASP A 484 14.13 13.17 40.83
C ASP A 484 13.71 11.96 41.68
N LYS A 485 13.17 12.23 42.87
CA LYS A 485 12.74 11.20 43.83
C LYS A 485 11.54 10.39 43.36
N ASP A 486 10.74 10.93 42.43
CA ASP A 486 9.60 10.22 41.84
C ASP A 486 10.06 9.21 40.76
N ILE A 487 11.31 9.31 40.28
CA ILE A 487 11.88 8.42 39.28
C ILE A 487 12.59 7.26 39.96
N ARG A 488 12.08 6.04 39.76
CA ARG A 488 12.66 4.83 40.32
C ARG A 488 13.72 4.22 39.42
N ARG A 489 13.55 4.37 38.11
CA ARG A 489 14.49 3.85 37.12
C ARG A 489 14.58 4.76 35.90
N VAL A 490 15.81 5.14 35.55
CA VAL A 490 16.15 5.63 34.20
C VAL A 490 17.08 4.62 33.57
N LYS A 491 16.79 4.20 32.33
CA LYS A 491 17.58 3.21 31.61
C LYS A 491 17.65 3.58 30.13
N ARG A 492 18.86 3.49 29.58
CA ARG A 492 19.06 3.46 28.13
C ARG A 492 18.73 2.05 27.63
N VAL A 493 17.89 1.98 26.60
CA VAL A 493 17.55 0.76 25.86
C VAL A 493 17.94 0.99 24.40
N ASP A 494 18.60 0.03 23.76
CA ASP A 494 19.01 0.22 22.37
C ASP A 494 17.79 0.31 21.44
N PHE A 495 16.75 -0.47 21.72
CA PHE A 495 15.49 -0.42 20.98
C PHE A 495 14.32 -0.61 21.90
N THR A 496 13.46 0.39 21.95
CA THR A 496 12.21 0.31 22.70
C THR A 496 11.10 -0.35 21.88
N ASP A 497 11.32 -0.60 20.59
CA ASP A 497 10.36 -1.13 19.62
C ASP A 497 10.68 -2.57 19.16
N MET A 498 11.48 -3.30 19.94
CA MET A 498 11.91 -4.66 19.62
C MET A 498 11.66 -5.59 20.79
N GLN A 499 11.38 -6.86 20.50
CA GLN A 499 10.98 -7.84 21.52
C GLN A 499 11.99 -7.97 22.66
N GLN A 500 13.31 -7.97 22.37
CA GLN A 500 14.34 -7.99 23.40
C GLN A 500 14.26 -6.78 24.35
N GLY A 501 14.22 -5.56 23.81
CA GLY A 501 14.14 -4.35 24.62
C GLY A 501 12.78 -4.19 25.31
N LEU A 502 11.71 -4.69 24.69
CA LEU A 502 10.37 -4.74 25.28
C LEU A 502 10.30 -5.74 26.44
N ASN A 503 10.98 -6.89 26.33
CA ASN A 503 11.17 -7.82 27.45
C ASN A 503 12.01 -7.20 28.57
N GLU A 504 13.12 -6.53 28.24
CA GLU A 504 13.92 -5.80 29.25
C GLU A 504 13.07 -4.75 29.99
N ILE A 505 12.25 -3.99 29.27
CA ILE A 505 11.31 -3.03 29.86
C ILE A 505 10.31 -3.74 30.76
N LYS A 506 9.70 -4.84 30.31
CA LYS A 506 8.75 -5.65 31.09
C LYS A 506 9.38 -6.15 32.40
N ASP A 507 10.58 -6.69 32.34
CA ASP A 507 11.29 -7.22 33.50
C ASP A 507 11.61 -6.10 34.50
N LEU A 508 12.10 -4.94 34.02
CA LEU A 508 12.38 -3.77 34.85
C LEU A 508 11.11 -3.17 35.48
N ILE A 509 9.97 -3.23 34.77
CA ILE A 509 8.67 -2.82 35.31
C ILE A 509 8.31 -3.67 36.53
N GLN A 510 8.46 -4.99 36.41
CA GLN A 510 8.16 -5.94 37.48
C GLN A 510 9.17 -5.83 38.64
N GLU A 511 10.47 -5.79 38.34
CA GLU A 511 11.56 -5.72 39.32
C GLU A 511 11.47 -4.48 40.22
N HIS A 512 11.18 -3.31 39.62
CA HIS A 512 11.14 -2.05 40.34
C HIS A 512 9.73 -1.59 40.74
N GLY A 513 8.70 -2.42 40.47
CA GLY A 513 7.30 -2.13 40.75
C GLY A 513 6.82 -0.81 40.12
N LEU A 514 7.31 -0.47 38.94
CA LEU A 514 7.05 0.82 38.27
C LEU A 514 5.54 0.99 38.04
N ASN A 515 5.00 2.20 38.24
CA ASN A 515 3.56 2.46 38.07
C ASN A 515 3.25 3.58 37.07
N ARG A 516 4.27 4.22 36.50
CA ARG A 516 4.18 5.22 35.42
C ARG A 516 5.34 5.02 34.46
N ILE A 517 5.07 4.92 33.16
CA ILE A 517 6.09 4.59 32.16
C ILE A 517 6.25 5.72 31.17
N ILE A 518 7.51 6.11 30.94
CA ILE A 518 7.88 7.05 29.88
C ILE A 518 8.86 6.38 28.95
N ILE A 519 8.55 6.45 27.67
CA ILE A 519 9.50 6.10 26.62
C ILE A 519 9.94 7.36 25.92
N ALA A 520 11.24 7.61 25.96
CA ALA A 520 11.87 8.72 25.27
C ALA A 520 12.54 8.19 24.00
N GLY A 521 11.97 8.46 22.84
CA GLY A 521 12.52 7.98 21.57
C GLY A 521 11.77 8.50 20.35
N TYR A 522 11.82 7.71 19.28
CA TYR A 522 10.97 7.91 18.09
C TYR A 522 9.52 7.50 18.40
N ARG A 523 8.58 7.98 17.57
CA ARG A 523 7.19 7.53 17.71
C ARG A 523 7.07 6.06 17.35
N CYS A 524 6.81 5.22 18.35
CA CYS A 524 6.55 3.79 18.17
C CYS A 524 5.28 3.37 18.91
N LEU A 525 4.34 2.80 18.17
CA LEU A 525 3.03 2.36 18.69
C LEU A 525 3.06 0.93 19.22
N GLU A 526 3.97 0.09 18.69
CA GLU A 526 4.12 -1.31 19.08
C GLU A 526 4.40 -1.46 20.57
N ILE A 527 5.05 -0.48 21.17
CA ILE A 527 5.34 -0.50 22.60
C ILE A 527 4.08 -0.42 23.45
N HIS A 528 3.08 0.37 23.04
CA HIS A 528 1.81 0.43 23.75
C HIS A 528 1.07 -0.91 23.67
N LYS A 529 0.99 -1.51 22.47
CA LYS A 529 0.36 -2.81 22.27
C LYS A 529 1.07 -3.91 23.06
N TYR A 530 2.40 -3.93 23.02
CA TYR A 530 3.22 -4.92 23.70
C TYR A 530 3.13 -4.81 25.22
N ILE A 531 3.29 -3.60 25.76
CA ILE A 531 3.14 -3.35 27.20
C ILE A 531 1.72 -3.71 27.63
N LYS A 532 0.71 -3.34 26.83
CA LYS A 532 -0.69 -3.73 27.07
C LYS A 532 -0.86 -5.24 27.25
N LYS A 533 -0.24 -6.02 26.37
CA LYS A 533 -0.37 -7.47 26.32
C LYS A 533 0.46 -8.20 27.39
N HIS A 534 1.65 -7.69 27.73
CA HIS A 534 2.64 -8.44 28.50
C HIS A 534 2.94 -7.92 29.91
N THR A 535 2.46 -6.72 30.29
CA THR A 535 2.74 -6.14 31.63
C THR A 535 1.55 -6.19 32.59
N GLY A 536 0.52 -6.99 32.26
CA GLY A 536 -0.64 -7.22 33.12
C GLY A 536 -1.36 -5.92 33.49
N ILE A 537 -1.36 -5.57 34.77
CA ILE A 537 -2.09 -4.44 35.36
C ILE A 537 -1.74 -3.08 34.73
N LEU A 538 -0.46 -2.79 34.40
CA LEU A 538 -0.08 -1.56 33.69
C LEU A 538 -0.57 -1.53 32.24
N GLY A 539 -0.66 -2.71 31.64
CA GLY A 539 -1.24 -2.88 30.32
C GLY A 539 -2.75 -2.63 30.27
N THR A 540 -3.45 -2.88 31.38
CA THR A 540 -4.88 -2.62 31.53
C THR A 540 -5.21 -1.11 31.51
N TYR A 541 -4.26 -0.24 31.88
CA TYR A 541 -4.45 1.20 32.02
C TYR A 541 -3.57 1.99 31.04
N SER A 542 -4.07 2.18 29.82
CA SER A 542 -3.31 2.82 28.73
C SER A 542 -2.87 4.26 29.01
N ASN A 543 -3.48 4.94 29.98
CA ASN A 543 -3.20 6.32 30.34
C ASN A 543 -2.08 6.50 31.40
N LEU A 544 -1.43 5.40 31.82
CA LEU A 544 -0.25 5.42 32.69
C LEU A 544 1.07 5.41 31.92
N PHE A 545 1.00 5.52 30.60
CA PHE A 545 2.13 5.55 29.68
C PHE A 545 2.20 6.90 28.96
N SER A 546 3.40 7.44 28.76
CA SER A 546 3.64 8.61 27.91
C SER A 546 4.84 8.42 27.00
N LEU A 547 4.71 8.83 25.73
CA LEU A 547 5.83 8.92 24.80
C LEU A 547 6.39 10.35 24.81
N ALA A 548 7.68 10.48 25.07
CA ALA A 548 8.44 11.71 24.84
C ALA A 548 9.18 11.60 23.50
N ASN A 549 8.73 12.36 22.49
CA ASN A 549 9.33 12.31 21.15
C ASN A 549 10.66 13.07 21.12
N ILE A 550 11.75 12.42 21.48
CA ILE A 550 13.10 12.97 21.41
C ILE A 550 13.82 12.63 20.08
N GLY A 551 13.17 11.83 19.22
CA GLY A 551 13.67 11.46 17.89
C GLY A 551 13.31 12.50 16.82
N GLU A 552 12.11 12.42 16.27
CA GLU A 552 11.65 13.29 15.17
C GLU A 552 11.55 14.75 15.59
N GLN A 553 11.07 15.02 16.80
CA GLN A 553 10.84 16.39 17.28
C GLN A 553 12.07 17.03 17.93
N CYS A 554 13.18 16.29 18.08
CA CYS A 554 14.38 16.79 18.75
C CYS A 554 15.67 16.39 18.02
N ALA A 555 16.15 15.15 18.18
CA ALA A 555 17.45 14.73 17.65
C ALA A 555 17.61 14.94 16.14
N ASN A 556 16.56 14.69 15.34
CA ASN A 556 16.64 14.80 13.88
C ASN A 556 16.68 16.23 13.36
N VAL A 557 16.08 17.18 14.08
CA VAL A 557 15.93 18.58 13.63
C VAL A 557 17.01 19.50 14.17
N HIS A 558 17.82 19.02 15.13
CA HIS A 558 18.86 19.80 15.82
C HIS A 558 20.26 19.21 15.63
N LEU A 559 20.59 18.79 14.39
CA LEU A 559 21.83 18.08 14.07
C LEU A 559 23.11 18.84 14.48
N ASP A 560 23.10 20.16 14.32
CA ASP A 560 24.27 21.01 14.55
C ASP A 560 24.34 21.58 15.98
N ASN A 561 23.34 21.30 16.83
CA ASN A 561 23.19 21.92 18.15
C ASN A 561 22.86 20.88 19.24
N PRO A 562 23.82 19.98 19.60
CA PRO A 562 23.56 18.86 20.50
C PRO A 562 23.21 19.28 21.94
N GLN A 563 23.76 20.39 22.44
CA GLN A 563 23.47 20.84 23.82
C GLN A 563 22.05 21.41 23.95
N PRO A 564 21.59 22.35 23.10
CA PRO A 564 20.18 22.77 23.09
C PRO A 564 19.21 21.62 22.80
N ALA A 565 19.62 20.65 21.95
CA ALA A 565 18.82 19.46 21.70
C ALA A 565 18.66 18.59 22.96
N THR A 566 19.74 18.40 23.72
CA THR A 566 19.71 17.67 24.99
C THR A 566 18.79 18.36 26.00
N GLU A 567 18.83 19.69 26.12
CA GLU A 567 17.91 20.43 26.98
C GLU A 567 16.44 20.28 26.55
N LYS A 568 16.17 20.39 25.25
CA LYS A 568 14.83 20.14 24.70
C LYS A 568 14.35 18.72 25.00
N ALA A 569 15.21 17.71 24.86
CA ALA A 569 14.89 16.32 25.16
C ALA A 569 14.55 16.13 26.64
N TYR A 570 15.31 16.76 27.54
CA TYR A 570 15.02 16.77 28.97
C TYR A 570 13.62 17.35 29.25
N LEU A 571 13.30 18.53 28.71
CA LEU A 571 12.00 19.18 28.89
C LEU A 571 10.84 18.33 28.34
N LEU A 572 11.02 17.69 27.17
CA LEU A 572 10.02 16.78 26.59
C LEU A 572 9.72 15.59 27.51
N ILE A 573 10.75 14.99 28.12
CA ILE A 573 10.60 13.89 29.09
C ILE A 573 9.86 14.37 30.33
N ARG A 574 10.24 15.52 30.89
CA ARG A 574 9.59 16.13 32.06
C ARG A 574 8.13 16.48 31.80
N ALA A 575 7.81 17.01 30.63
CA ALA A 575 6.43 17.27 30.22
C ALA A 575 5.62 15.96 30.12
N GLY A 576 6.22 14.90 29.58
CA GLY A 576 5.63 13.56 29.59
C GLY A 576 5.35 13.05 31.01
N MET A 577 6.23 13.33 31.98
CA MET A 577 6.00 12.99 33.38
C MET A 577 4.81 13.73 33.95
N GLU A 578 4.76 15.05 33.83
CA GLU A 578 3.65 15.85 34.37
C GLU A 578 2.31 15.44 33.76
N LYS A 579 2.30 15.02 32.49
CA LYS A 579 1.10 14.54 31.81
C LYS A 579 0.46 13.33 32.51
N ILE A 580 1.25 12.36 32.97
CA ILE A 580 0.73 11.10 33.56
C ILE A 580 0.81 11.06 35.10
N LYS A 581 1.38 12.10 35.72
CA LYS A 581 1.68 12.14 37.15
C LYS A 581 0.45 11.97 38.05
N TYR A 582 -0.67 12.58 37.69
CA TYR A 582 -1.91 12.55 38.49
C TYR A 582 -3.10 11.98 37.72
N VAL A 583 -2.82 11.28 36.62
CA VAL A 583 -3.87 10.64 35.83
C VAL A 583 -4.48 9.50 36.64
N VAL A 584 -5.82 9.47 36.65
CA VAL A 584 -6.59 8.38 37.26
C VAL A 584 -6.54 7.18 36.32
N PRO A 585 -6.09 5.99 36.79
CA PRO A 585 -6.08 4.77 35.98
C PRO A 585 -7.48 4.44 35.46
N ARG A 586 -7.66 4.37 34.14
CA ARG A 586 -8.93 3.98 33.49
C ARG A 586 -8.77 2.72 32.64
N LYS A 587 -9.65 1.74 32.84
CA LYS A 587 -9.72 0.57 31.97
C LYS A 587 -10.29 0.97 30.61
N GLN A 588 -9.79 0.39 29.53
CA GLN A 588 -10.41 0.56 28.22
C GLN A 588 -11.83 -0.02 28.22
N ARG A 589 -12.76 0.67 27.57
CA ARG A 589 -14.12 0.17 27.43
C ARG A 589 -14.16 -0.90 26.36
N LYS A 590 -14.73 -2.05 26.71
CA LYS A 590 -15.18 -3.06 25.76
C LYS A 590 -16.62 -2.75 25.37
N ARG A 591 -16.95 -2.78 24.08
CA ARG A 591 -18.33 -2.61 23.58
C ARG A 591 -18.66 -3.74 22.62
N LYS A 592 -19.90 -4.23 22.68
CA LYS A 592 -20.41 -5.20 21.72
C LYS A 592 -20.39 -4.60 20.31
N LEU A 593 -19.77 -5.29 19.37
CA LEU A 593 -19.73 -4.89 17.97
C LEU A 593 -21.04 -5.27 17.27
N GLN A 594 -21.46 -4.43 16.33
CA GLN A 594 -22.50 -4.78 15.39
C GLN A 594 -21.88 -5.61 14.26
N SER A 595 -22.12 -6.91 14.23
CA SER A 595 -21.64 -7.84 13.19
C SER A 595 -22.44 -7.74 11.88
N ARG A 596 -22.67 -6.50 11.42
CA ARG A 596 -23.30 -6.16 10.14
C ARG A 596 -22.45 -5.11 9.44
N VAL A 597 -22.37 -5.15 8.11
CA VAL A 597 -21.70 -4.15 7.28
C VAL A 597 -22.70 -3.47 6.36
N LEU A 598 -22.60 -2.14 6.21
CA LEU A 598 -23.34 -1.39 5.20
C LEU A 598 -22.48 -1.23 3.95
N VAL A 599 -22.97 -1.67 2.79
CA VAL A 599 -22.32 -1.43 1.49
C VAL A 599 -23.15 -0.40 0.72
N VAL A 600 -22.51 0.68 0.26
CA VAL A 600 -23.18 1.76 -0.47
C VAL A 600 -22.72 1.73 -1.94
N GLY A 601 -23.60 1.29 -2.83
CA GLY A 601 -23.36 1.12 -4.27
C GLY A 601 -23.30 -0.35 -4.67
N GLY A 602 -24.25 -0.78 -5.50
CA GLY A 602 -24.42 -2.13 -6.03
C GLY A 602 -23.74 -2.38 -7.37
N GLY A 603 -22.61 -1.72 -7.63
CA GLY A 603 -21.75 -2.00 -8.78
C GLY A 603 -20.92 -3.28 -8.60
N LEU A 604 -20.05 -3.59 -9.56
CA LEU A 604 -19.20 -4.79 -9.53
C LEU A 604 -18.37 -4.91 -8.24
N SER A 605 -17.76 -3.82 -7.77
CA SER A 605 -16.97 -3.81 -6.53
C SER A 605 -17.84 -4.00 -5.29
N GLY A 606 -19.03 -3.39 -5.25
CA GLY A 606 -19.99 -3.52 -4.15
C GLY A 606 -20.55 -4.93 -4.04
N LEU A 607 -20.97 -5.53 -5.16
CA LEU A 607 -21.40 -6.93 -5.21
C LEU A 607 -20.28 -7.88 -4.76
N SER A 608 -19.04 -7.65 -5.21
CA SER A 608 -17.87 -8.43 -4.77
C SER A 608 -17.67 -8.32 -3.25
N SER A 609 -17.83 -7.13 -2.67
CA SER A 609 -17.75 -6.94 -1.22
C SER A 609 -18.88 -7.65 -0.48
N CYS A 610 -20.13 -7.52 -0.94
CA CYS A 610 -21.29 -8.14 -0.31
C CYS A 610 -21.19 -9.66 -0.27
N LEU A 611 -20.90 -10.27 -1.42
CA LEU A 611 -20.77 -11.73 -1.54
C LEU A 611 -19.66 -12.25 -0.63
N CYS A 612 -18.48 -11.61 -0.67
CA CYS A 612 -17.34 -11.99 0.17
C CYS A 612 -17.65 -11.90 1.68
N LEU A 613 -18.29 -10.81 2.13
CA LEU A 613 -18.70 -10.66 3.53
C LEU A 613 -19.75 -11.71 3.94
N ALA A 614 -20.73 -11.96 3.08
CA ALA A 614 -21.82 -12.86 3.37
C ALA A 614 -21.37 -14.34 3.40
N GLU A 615 -20.42 -14.72 2.54
CA GLU A 615 -19.76 -16.03 2.58
C GLU A 615 -18.96 -16.28 3.87
N GLN A 616 -18.50 -15.20 4.51
CA GLN A 616 -17.82 -15.23 5.81
C GLN A 616 -18.82 -15.10 7.00
N GLY A 617 -20.12 -15.21 6.73
CA GLY A 617 -21.17 -15.17 7.75
C GLY A 617 -21.49 -13.78 8.32
N ILE A 618 -20.99 -12.70 7.70
CA ILE A 618 -21.27 -11.33 8.13
C ILE A 618 -22.53 -10.82 7.43
N GLU A 619 -23.49 -10.31 8.21
CA GLU A 619 -24.70 -9.72 7.65
C GLU A 619 -24.36 -8.45 6.87
N VAL A 620 -24.96 -8.29 5.69
CA VAL A 620 -24.72 -7.13 4.82
C VAL A 620 -26.05 -6.45 4.50
N THR A 621 -26.07 -5.12 4.57
CA THR A 621 -27.12 -4.34 3.90
C THR A 621 -26.50 -3.57 2.75
N LEU A 622 -26.95 -3.87 1.52
CA LEU A 622 -26.55 -3.19 0.30
C LEU A 622 -27.55 -2.08 -0.04
N VAL A 623 -27.05 -0.86 -0.19
CA VAL A 623 -27.82 0.32 -0.59
C VAL A 623 -27.46 0.69 -2.03
N GLU A 624 -28.44 0.60 -2.93
CA GLU A 624 -28.30 0.99 -4.34
C GLU A 624 -29.26 2.14 -4.67
N ARG A 625 -28.72 3.21 -5.26
CA ARG A 625 -29.49 4.38 -5.67
C ARG A 625 -30.45 4.07 -6.81
N GLU A 626 -30.02 3.26 -7.76
CA GLU A 626 -30.80 2.92 -8.93
C GLU A 626 -31.80 1.78 -8.65
N LYS A 627 -32.68 1.51 -9.62
CA LYS A 627 -33.62 0.38 -9.58
C LYS A 627 -32.96 -0.99 -9.85
N GLU A 628 -31.77 -1.00 -10.43
CA GLU A 628 -31.08 -2.20 -10.94
C GLU A 628 -29.62 -2.17 -10.47
N LEU A 629 -29.13 -3.33 -10.02
CA LEU A 629 -27.73 -3.52 -9.63
C LEU A 629 -26.82 -3.61 -10.88
N GLY A 630 -25.51 -3.53 -10.64
CA GLY A 630 -24.45 -3.76 -11.63
C GLY A 630 -23.67 -2.52 -12.06
N GLY A 631 -24.20 -1.32 -11.82
CA GLY A 631 -23.52 -0.06 -12.13
C GLY A 631 -22.99 -0.01 -13.57
N ASN A 632 -21.71 0.35 -13.75
CA ASN A 632 -21.08 0.45 -15.07
C ASN A 632 -20.96 -0.90 -15.82
N ALA A 633 -20.96 -2.04 -15.12
CA ALA A 633 -20.84 -3.36 -15.77
C ALA A 633 -22.04 -3.68 -16.67
N ARG A 634 -23.20 -3.05 -16.44
CA ARG A 634 -24.40 -3.15 -17.29
C ARG A 634 -24.17 -2.68 -18.73
N PHE A 635 -23.09 -1.93 -18.98
CA PHE A 635 -22.79 -1.33 -20.26
C PHE A 635 -21.49 -1.82 -20.89
N ALA A 636 -20.88 -2.84 -20.30
CA ALA A 636 -19.73 -3.53 -20.86
C ALA A 636 -20.14 -4.96 -21.19
N TYR A 637 -19.87 -5.41 -22.42
CA TYR A 637 -20.38 -6.70 -22.90
C TYR A 637 -19.30 -7.77 -22.88
N TYR A 638 -18.07 -7.39 -23.22
CA TYR A 638 -16.92 -8.29 -23.26
C TYR A 638 -15.67 -7.59 -22.75
N THR A 639 -14.74 -8.36 -22.20
CA THR A 639 -13.42 -7.88 -21.79
C THR A 639 -12.43 -7.89 -22.96
N LEU A 640 -11.23 -7.34 -22.74
CA LEU A 640 -10.15 -7.42 -23.74
C LEU A 640 -9.61 -8.85 -23.92
N LYS A 641 -9.75 -9.73 -22.90
CA LYS A 641 -9.42 -11.16 -22.99
C LYS A 641 -10.54 -11.98 -23.65
N GLY A 642 -11.73 -11.39 -23.84
CA GLY A 642 -12.88 -12.00 -24.50
C GLY A 642 -13.95 -12.57 -23.57
N SER A 643 -13.80 -12.39 -22.25
CA SER A 643 -14.73 -12.89 -21.23
C SER A 643 -16.08 -12.15 -21.27
N ASP A 644 -17.16 -12.86 -20.97
CA ASP A 644 -18.53 -12.33 -20.99
C ASP A 644 -18.88 -11.62 -19.68
N VAL A 645 -19.01 -10.29 -19.75
CA VAL A 645 -19.28 -9.44 -18.59
C VAL A 645 -20.76 -9.52 -18.18
N GLN A 646 -21.67 -9.75 -19.12
CA GLN A 646 -23.11 -9.84 -18.82
C GLN A 646 -23.44 -11.15 -18.10
N SER A 647 -22.77 -12.24 -18.45
CA SER A 647 -22.88 -13.52 -17.73
C SER A 647 -22.42 -13.37 -16.28
N LEU A 648 -21.22 -12.81 -16.06
CA LEU A 648 -20.69 -12.53 -14.72
C LEU A 648 -21.67 -11.67 -13.90
N LEU A 649 -22.16 -10.58 -14.49
CA LEU A 649 -23.05 -9.67 -13.79
C LEU A 649 -24.35 -10.38 -13.38
N LYS A 650 -24.93 -11.18 -14.27
CA LYS A 650 -26.15 -11.94 -13.99
C LYS A 650 -25.93 -12.91 -12.83
N GLU A 651 -24.81 -13.63 -12.84
CA GLU A 651 -24.44 -14.56 -11.77
C GLU A 651 -24.31 -13.84 -10.42
N MET A 652 -23.48 -12.78 -10.35
CA MET A 652 -23.27 -12.04 -9.10
C MET A 652 -24.55 -11.42 -8.54
N VAL A 653 -25.43 -10.91 -9.42
CA VAL A 653 -26.72 -10.36 -9.00
C VAL A 653 -27.64 -11.47 -8.48
N SER A 654 -27.73 -12.62 -9.14
CA SER A 654 -28.50 -13.77 -8.66
C SER A 654 -28.00 -14.25 -7.31
N SER A 655 -26.67 -14.44 -7.17
CA SER A 655 -26.05 -14.84 -5.91
C SER A 655 -26.34 -13.83 -4.80
N ALA A 656 -26.32 -12.53 -5.08
CA ALA A 656 -26.60 -11.51 -4.07
C ALA A 656 -28.09 -11.45 -3.69
N ASP A 657 -29.00 -11.55 -4.66
CA ASP A 657 -30.46 -11.55 -4.42
C ASP A 657 -30.91 -12.84 -3.67
N GLU A 658 -30.24 -13.98 -3.87
CA GLU A 658 -30.57 -15.27 -3.25
C GLU A 658 -29.93 -15.51 -1.88
N HIS A 659 -28.85 -14.78 -1.53
CA HIS A 659 -28.10 -15.05 -0.31
C HIS A 659 -28.81 -14.51 0.96
N PRO A 660 -29.07 -15.35 1.98
CA PRO A 660 -29.85 -14.94 3.16
C PRO A 660 -29.17 -13.88 4.04
N GLY A 661 -27.84 -13.80 3.98
CA GLY A 661 -27.04 -12.81 4.70
C GLY A 661 -26.99 -11.42 4.05
N ILE A 662 -27.61 -11.22 2.88
CA ILE A 662 -27.57 -9.95 2.14
C ILE A 662 -28.98 -9.36 2.05
N GLU A 663 -29.16 -8.19 2.64
CA GLU A 663 -30.35 -7.36 2.45
C GLU A 663 -30.08 -6.30 1.38
N ILE A 664 -30.91 -6.26 0.33
CA ILE A 664 -30.72 -5.31 -0.78
C ILE A 664 -31.82 -4.25 -0.77
N LEU A 665 -31.42 -2.98 -0.64
CA LEU A 665 -32.27 -1.80 -0.72
C LEU A 665 -32.00 -1.09 -2.04
N LYS A 666 -32.91 -1.23 -3.00
CA LYS A 666 -32.88 -0.53 -4.30
C LYS A 666 -33.62 0.81 -4.17
N ARG A 667 -33.34 1.78 -5.03
CA ARG A 667 -33.88 3.15 -4.94
C ARG A 667 -33.64 3.78 -3.55
N ALA A 668 -32.45 3.52 -3.02
CA ALA A 668 -32.08 3.87 -1.67
C ALA A 668 -30.80 4.72 -1.64
N GLU A 669 -30.80 5.77 -0.83
CA GLU A 669 -29.64 6.66 -0.66
C GLU A 669 -29.29 6.87 0.81
N LEU A 670 -28.00 6.88 1.13
CA LEU A 670 -27.51 7.24 2.46
C LEU A 670 -27.71 8.75 2.69
N SER A 671 -28.49 9.11 3.70
CA SER A 671 -28.76 10.51 4.05
C SER A 671 -27.98 11.00 5.26
N LYS A 672 -27.65 10.10 6.20
CA LYS A 672 -26.86 10.42 7.40
C LYS A 672 -26.03 9.22 7.86
N LEU A 673 -24.81 9.46 8.35
CA LEU A 673 -23.98 8.45 9.02
C LEU A 673 -23.46 9.01 10.36
N ASP A 674 -23.99 8.49 11.46
CA ASP A 674 -23.55 8.82 12.82
C ASP A 674 -22.79 7.65 13.46
N GLY A 675 -22.00 7.93 14.49
CA GLY A 675 -21.37 6.91 15.34
C GLY A 675 -19.90 6.63 15.05
N THR A 676 -19.44 5.45 15.45
CA THR A 676 -18.05 5.01 15.36
C THR A 676 -17.99 3.59 14.83
N TRP A 677 -16.81 3.15 14.40
CA TRP A 677 -16.59 1.73 14.09
C TRP A 677 -17.12 0.83 15.21
N GLY A 678 -17.70 -0.30 14.81
CA GLY A 678 -18.40 -1.23 15.68
C GLY A 678 -19.83 -0.84 16.03
N ASN A 679 -20.25 0.42 15.87
CA ASN A 679 -21.59 0.89 16.23
C ASN A 679 -21.95 2.18 15.49
N PHE A 680 -22.06 2.10 14.17
CA PHE A 680 -22.59 3.15 13.32
C PHE A 680 -24.13 3.08 13.24
N ARG A 681 -24.73 4.24 13.00
CA ARG A 681 -26.15 4.42 12.72
C ARG A 681 -26.27 5.17 11.40
N SER A 682 -26.79 4.50 10.39
CA SER A 682 -27.06 5.09 9.08
C SER A 682 -28.54 5.33 8.90
N LEU A 683 -28.89 6.53 8.44
CA LEU A 683 -30.22 6.83 7.94
C LEU A 683 -30.20 6.69 6.42
N VAL A 684 -31.04 5.81 5.89
CA VAL A 684 -31.16 5.52 4.46
C VAL A 684 -32.56 5.91 4.00
N SER A 685 -32.65 6.75 2.97
CA SER A 685 -33.91 7.09 2.33
C SER A 685 -34.23 6.02 1.29
N VAL A 686 -35.23 5.18 1.51
CA VAL A 686 -35.69 4.12 0.59
C VAL A 686 -37.01 4.58 -0.01
N GLU A 687 -37.04 4.85 -1.32
CA GLU A 687 -38.23 5.41 -2.01
C GLU A 687 -38.81 6.68 -1.35
N GLY A 688 -37.97 7.44 -0.62
CA GLY A 688 -38.36 8.66 0.10
C GLY A 688 -38.69 8.47 1.58
N GLU A 689 -38.78 7.22 2.06
CA GLU A 689 -38.99 6.90 3.47
C GLU A 689 -37.67 6.68 4.21
N ALA A 690 -37.53 7.27 5.39
CA ALA A 690 -36.30 7.17 6.17
C ALA A 690 -36.27 5.86 6.98
N ARG A 691 -35.28 5.01 6.70
CA ARG A 691 -34.99 3.77 7.43
C ARG A 691 -33.67 3.86 8.17
N GLU A 692 -33.67 3.48 9.43
CA GLU A 692 -32.45 3.38 10.24
C GLU A 692 -31.82 2.01 10.09
N ILE A 693 -30.50 1.97 9.87
CA ILE A 693 -29.69 0.75 9.78
C ILE A 693 -28.53 0.87 10.75
N ARG A 694 -28.35 -0.14 11.61
CA ARG A 694 -27.21 -0.25 12.53
C ARG A 694 -26.21 -1.26 11.99
N HIS A 695 -24.94 -0.89 12.01
CA HIS A 695 -23.86 -1.70 11.45
C HIS A 695 -22.53 -1.33 12.12
N GLY A 696 -21.53 -2.19 11.96
CA GLY A 696 -20.20 -2.02 12.57
C GLY A 696 -19.19 -1.33 11.63
N ALA A 697 -19.37 -1.47 10.31
CA ALA A 697 -18.50 -0.89 9.31
C ALA A 697 -19.28 -0.50 8.04
N VAL A 698 -18.69 0.40 7.24
CA VAL A 698 -19.25 0.86 5.96
C VAL A 698 -18.24 0.70 4.82
N ILE A 699 -18.68 0.20 3.68
CA ILE A 699 -17.92 0.16 2.43
C ILE A 699 -18.62 1.03 1.39
N PHE A 700 -17.93 2.04 0.87
CA PHE A 700 -18.41 2.89 -0.21
C PHE A 700 -17.92 2.36 -1.56
N ALA A 701 -18.86 1.90 -2.38
CA ALA A 701 -18.66 1.31 -3.70
C ALA A 701 -19.50 2.02 -4.77
N VAL A 702 -19.67 3.34 -4.63
CA VAL A 702 -20.59 4.16 -5.45
C VAL A 702 -20.17 4.33 -6.90
N GLY A 703 -18.96 3.90 -7.26
CA GLY A 703 -18.45 3.94 -8.62
C GLY A 703 -18.13 5.35 -9.13
N GLY A 704 -18.27 5.54 -10.43
CA GLY A 704 -18.09 6.82 -11.11
C GLY A 704 -18.79 6.79 -12.46
N GLN A 705 -18.68 7.86 -13.22
CA GLN A 705 -19.35 8.00 -14.52
C GLN A 705 -18.38 8.33 -15.63
N GLU A 706 -18.78 7.96 -16.84
CA GLU A 706 -18.12 8.35 -18.06
C GLU A 706 -18.33 9.86 -18.28
N ILE A 707 -17.24 10.59 -18.48
CA ILE A 707 -17.28 12.03 -18.73
C ILE A 707 -18.00 12.23 -20.06
N LYS A 708 -19.06 13.05 -20.05
CA LYS A 708 -19.77 13.40 -21.29
C LYS A 708 -18.79 14.15 -22.22
N PRO A 709 -18.55 13.66 -23.44
CA PRO A 709 -17.63 14.33 -24.35
C PRO A 709 -18.09 15.76 -24.65
N GLU A 710 -17.15 16.71 -24.58
CA GLU A 710 -17.34 18.08 -25.02
C GLU A 710 -16.46 18.34 -26.24
N GLY A 711 -17.03 18.89 -27.31
CA GLY A 711 -16.33 19.15 -28.57
C GLY A 711 -16.40 17.98 -29.58
N TYR A 712 -15.58 18.06 -30.63
CA TYR A 712 -15.50 17.07 -31.73
C TYR A 712 -16.84 16.76 -32.43
N LEU A 713 -17.83 17.68 -32.36
CA LEU A 713 -19.20 17.52 -32.88
C LEU A 713 -20.02 16.41 -32.19
N TYR A 714 -19.65 16.01 -30.96
CA TYR A 714 -20.42 15.05 -30.19
C TYR A 714 -21.80 15.61 -29.84
N GLY A 715 -22.85 14.86 -30.16
CA GLY A 715 -24.25 15.30 -30.02
C GLY A 715 -24.75 16.22 -31.14
N GLU A 716 -23.86 16.75 -31.98
CA GLU A 716 -24.19 17.56 -33.16
C GLU A 716 -24.23 16.71 -34.44
N ASN A 717 -23.37 15.70 -34.54
CA ASN A 717 -23.31 14.79 -35.68
C ASN A 717 -23.53 13.33 -35.23
N PRO A 718 -24.46 12.58 -35.86
CA PRO A 718 -24.79 11.20 -35.46
C PRO A 718 -23.66 10.18 -35.67
N ASN A 719 -22.64 10.53 -36.47
CA ASN A 719 -21.46 9.69 -36.72
C ASN A 719 -20.33 9.95 -35.71
N VAL A 720 -20.58 10.74 -34.65
CA VAL A 720 -19.65 10.94 -33.53
C VAL A 720 -20.25 10.33 -32.28
N ILE A 721 -19.62 9.26 -31.78
CA ILE A 721 -20.13 8.46 -30.66
C ILE A 721 -19.05 8.17 -29.62
N SER A 722 -19.43 7.74 -28.42
CA SER A 722 -18.48 7.30 -27.39
C SER A 722 -18.02 5.85 -27.61
N GLN A 723 -16.94 5.44 -26.94
CA GLN A 723 -16.49 4.05 -26.93
C GLN A 723 -17.57 3.07 -26.42
N ARG A 724 -18.35 3.48 -25.43
CA ARG A 724 -19.43 2.66 -24.86
C ARG A 724 -20.59 2.50 -25.83
N GLU A 725 -20.95 3.56 -26.53
CA GLU A 725 -21.96 3.48 -27.60
C GLU A 725 -21.47 2.55 -28.72
N PHE A 726 -20.21 2.69 -29.12
CA PHE A 726 -19.60 1.84 -30.15
C PHE A 726 -19.58 0.36 -29.76
N GLU A 727 -19.22 0.04 -28.51
CA GLU A 727 -19.24 -1.33 -28.01
C GLU A 727 -20.64 -1.96 -28.10
N ARG A 728 -21.69 -1.20 -27.77
CA ARG A 728 -23.08 -1.65 -27.93
C ARG A 728 -23.41 -1.97 -29.39
N LEU A 729 -22.97 -1.14 -30.33
CA LEU A 729 -23.16 -1.39 -31.76
C LEU A 729 -22.50 -2.71 -32.18
N LEU A 730 -21.24 -2.92 -31.77
CA LEU A 730 -20.46 -4.12 -32.07
C LEU A 730 -21.13 -5.37 -31.50
N TYR A 731 -21.63 -5.30 -30.27
CA TYR A 731 -22.29 -6.42 -29.61
C TYR A 731 -23.58 -6.84 -30.34
N HIS A 732 -24.44 -5.88 -30.72
CA HIS A 732 -25.68 -6.16 -31.45
C HIS A 732 -25.46 -6.49 -32.94
N LYS A 733 -24.22 -6.48 -33.42
CA LYS A 733 -23.85 -6.75 -34.82
C LYS A 733 -24.70 -5.96 -35.81
N GLU A 734 -24.89 -4.67 -35.52
CA GLU A 734 -25.70 -3.81 -36.39
C GLU A 734 -25.19 -3.82 -37.83
N LYS A 735 -26.12 -3.93 -38.80
CA LYS A 735 -25.80 -4.05 -40.24
C LYS A 735 -24.86 -2.95 -40.75
N LYS A 736 -24.91 -1.75 -40.14
CA LYS A 736 -24.06 -0.62 -40.51
C LYS A 736 -22.57 -0.87 -40.29
N ILE A 737 -22.17 -1.78 -39.39
CA ILE A 737 -20.75 -2.07 -39.09
C ILE A 737 -20.04 -2.66 -40.31
N ALA A 738 -20.72 -3.51 -41.06
CA ALA A 738 -20.17 -4.14 -42.27
C ALA A 738 -19.95 -3.11 -43.40
N ALA A 739 -20.58 -1.93 -43.33
CA ALA A 739 -20.47 -0.88 -44.32
C ALA A 739 -19.47 0.23 -43.93
N LEU A 740 -18.83 0.14 -42.75
CA LEU A 740 -17.83 1.12 -42.33
C LEU A 740 -16.49 0.85 -43.04
N GLU A 741 -15.95 1.84 -43.73
CA GLU A 741 -14.64 1.76 -44.39
C GLU A 741 -13.56 2.42 -43.53
N THR A 742 -13.82 3.63 -43.01
CA THR A 742 -12.84 4.41 -42.24
C THR A 742 -13.38 4.76 -40.85
N ILE A 743 -12.68 4.29 -39.82
CA ILE A 743 -13.01 4.53 -38.41
C ILE A 743 -11.85 5.24 -37.75
N ILE A 744 -12.15 6.31 -37.00
CA ILE A 744 -11.17 7.03 -36.20
C ILE A 744 -11.58 6.94 -34.73
N MET A 745 -10.61 6.63 -33.86
CA MET A 745 -10.76 6.70 -32.41
C MET A 745 -9.83 7.79 -31.85
N ILE A 746 -10.36 8.73 -31.05
CA ILE A 746 -9.55 9.76 -30.38
C ILE A 746 -9.43 9.42 -28.90
N GLN A 747 -8.18 9.34 -28.41
CA GLN A 747 -7.87 9.08 -27.00
C GLN A 747 -7.91 10.35 -26.16
N CYS A 748 -7.88 10.14 -24.83
CA CYS A 748 -7.74 11.20 -23.84
C CYS A 748 -8.79 12.33 -23.99
N VAL A 749 -9.99 12.00 -24.46
CA VAL A 749 -11.07 12.98 -24.61
C VAL A 749 -11.56 13.37 -23.21
N ASN A 750 -11.47 14.67 -22.91
CA ASN A 750 -11.81 15.26 -21.61
C ASN A 750 -11.07 14.67 -20.38
N CYS A 751 -9.89 14.06 -20.55
CA CYS A 751 -8.97 13.69 -19.45
C CYS A 751 -7.50 13.99 -19.79
N ARG A 752 -6.61 14.01 -18.78
CA ARG A 752 -5.23 14.52 -18.92
C ARG A 752 -5.22 15.95 -19.47
N ASN A 753 -6.03 16.80 -18.86
CA ASN A 753 -6.16 18.22 -19.15
C ASN A 753 -6.31 19.00 -17.83
N GLU A 754 -6.45 20.33 -17.90
CA GLU A 754 -6.53 21.16 -16.69
C GLU A 754 -7.71 20.82 -15.77
N LYS A 755 -8.87 20.43 -16.33
CA LYS A 755 -10.08 20.09 -15.57
C LYS A 755 -9.99 18.71 -14.92
N HIS A 756 -9.40 17.74 -15.62
CA HIS A 756 -9.23 16.36 -15.19
C HIS A 756 -7.76 15.96 -15.40
N PRO A 757 -6.86 16.37 -14.49
CA PRO A 757 -5.41 16.23 -14.67
C PRO A 757 -4.93 14.82 -14.28
N TYR A 758 -5.68 13.80 -14.68
CA TYR A 758 -5.40 12.40 -14.37
C TYR A 758 -5.73 11.50 -15.57
N CYS A 759 -5.14 10.32 -15.57
CA CYS A 759 -5.41 9.30 -16.57
C CYS A 759 -6.56 8.41 -16.10
N SER A 760 -7.60 8.28 -16.93
CA SER A 760 -8.75 7.42 -16.61
C SER A 760 -8.50 5.92 -16.78
N ARG A 761 -7.27 5.50 -17.12
CA ARG A 761 -6.74 4.12 -17.11
C ARG A 761 -7.42 3.09 -18.05
N ILE A 762 -8.66 3.30 -18.46
CA ILE A 762 -9.49 2.36 -19.23
C ILE A 762 -9.61 2.69 -20.72
N CYS A 763 -9.43 3.96 -21.11
CA CYS A 763 -9.73 4.43 -22.46
C CYS A 763 -8.86 3.76 -23.55
N CYS A 764 -7.56 3.59 -23.28
CA CYS A 764 -6.65 2.89 -24.20
C CYS A 764 -7.01 1.41 -24.38
N THR A 765 -7.34 0.70 -23.30
CA THR A 765 -7.71 -0.72 -23.38
C THR A 765 -9.07 -0.90 -24.05
N HIS A 766 -10.04 -0.01 -23.80
CA HIS A 766 -11.34 -0.01 -24.49
C HIS A 766 -11.20 0.18 -26.01
N ALA A 767 -10.36 1.12 -26.44
CA ALA A 767 -10.14 1.34 -27.87
C ALA A 767 -9.49 0.15 -28.56
N VAL A 768 -8.45 -0.44 -27.95
CA VAL A 768 -7.81 -1.65 -28.47
C VAL A 768 -8.81 -2.81 -28.52
N LYS A 769 -9.61 -2.98 -27.46
CA LYS A 769 -10.67 -3.99 -27.37
C LYS A 769 -11.66 -3.87 -28.53
N ASN A 770 -12.23 -2.68 -28.71
CA ASN A 770 -13.25 -2.44 -29.73
C ASN A 770 -12.67 -2.45 -31.14
N ALA A 771 -11.43 -2.01 -31.34
CA ALA A 771 -10.75 -2.11 -32.63
C ALA A 771 -10.50 -3.57 -33.04
N LEU A 772 -10.04 -4.42 -32.11
CA LEU A 772 -9.87 -5.85 -32.34
C LEU A 772 -11.20 -6.53 -32.66
N LYS A 773 -12.27 -6.16 -31.95
CA LYS A 773 -13.61 -6.72 -32.19
C LYS A 773 -14.18 -6.28 -33.53
N LEU A 774 -13.97 -5.02 -33.92
CA LEU A 774 -14.33 -4.54 -35.26
C LEU A 774 -13.58 -5.33 -36.33
N LYS A 775 -12.26 -5.55 -36.18
CA LYS A 775 -11.47 -6.36 -37.13
C LYS A 775 -11.92 -7.82 -37.24
N GLU A 776 -12.61 -8.36 -36.25
CA GLU A 776 -13.24 -9.69 -36.35
C GLU A 776 -14.52 -9.66 -37.19
N LEU A 777 -15.29 -8.57 -37.11
CA LEU A 777 -16.57 -8.42 -37.83
C LEU A 777 -16.40 -7.85 -39.24
N ASN A 778 -15.43 -6.97 -39.42
CA ASN A 778 -15.09 -6.28 -40.67
C ASN A 778 -13.54 -6.17 -40.78
N PRO A 779 -12.87 -7.18 -41.35
CA PRO A 779 -11.41 -7.21 -41.48
C PRO A 779 -10.83 -6.07 -42.34
N GLU A 780 -11.58 -5.62 -43.35
CA GLU A 780 -11.15 -4.61 -44.34
C GLU A 780 -11.23 -3.17 -43.82
N ALA A 781 -11.96 -2.94 -42.72
CA ALA A 781 -12.09 -1.61 -42.13
C ALA A 781 -10.74 -0.98 -41.76
N SER A 782 -10.50 0.25 -42.21
CA SER A 782 -9.33 1.05 -41.84
C SER A 782 -9.57 1.74 -40.49
N ILE A 783 -8.75 1.42 -39.49
CA ILE A 783 -8.92 1.93 -38.13
C ILE A 783 -7.69 2.76 -37.75
N TYR A 784 -7.93 4.02 -37.36
CA TYR A 784 -6.91 4.95 -36.89
C TYR A 784 -7.18 5.33 -35.44
N VAL A 785 -6.19 5.18 -34.56
CA VAL A 785 -6.28 5.53 -33.13
C VAL A 785 -5.34 6.70 -32.85
N PHE A 786 -5.91 7.87 -32.60
CA PHE A 786 -5.18 9.08 -32.24
C PHE A 786 -4.88 9.09 -30.74
N TYR A 787 -3.61 9.16 -30.35
CA TYR A 787 -3.20 9.01 -28.96
C TYR A 787 -2.05 9.93 -28.54
N ARG A 788 -1.85 10.08 -27.22
CA ARG A 788 -0.65 10.73 -26.64
C ARG A 788 0.39 9.70 -26.18
N ASP A 789 -0.06 8.80 -25.31
CA ASP A 789 0.67 7.62 -24.83
C ASP A 789 -0.26 6.40 -24.84
N ILE A 790 0.20 5.25 -25.34
CA ILE A 790 -0.57 3.99 -25.20
C ILE A 790 -0.30 3.36 -23.84
N ARG A 791 -1.36 3.29 -23.01
CA ARG A 791 -1.31 2.79 -21.63
C ARG A 791 -1.95 1.40 -21.47
N THR A 792 -1.68 0.48 -22.39
CA THR A 792 -1.96 -0.95 -22.25
C THR A 792 -0.87 -1.63 -21.42
N TYR A 793 -0.90 -1.43 -20.10
CA TYR A 793 0.14 -1.91 -19.17
C TYR A 793 0.01 -3.41 -18.86
N GLY A 794 1.00 -3.96 -18.16
CA GLY A 794 1.00 -5.38 -17.80
C GLY A 794 0.92 -6.30 -19.02
N PHE A 795 0.12 -7.35 -18.92
CA PHE A 795 -0.15 -8.29 -20.01
C PHE A 795 -1.04 -7.69 -21.11
N TYR A 796 -1.66 -6.53 -20.88
CA TYR A 796 -2.48 -5.91 -21.93
C TYR A 796 -1.67 -5.38 -23.12
N GLU A 797 -0.35 -5.25 -22.96
CA GLU A 797 0.57 -4.87 -24.05
C GLU A 797 0.47 -5.78 -25.27
N LYS A 798 0.23 -7.09 -25.04
CA LYS A 798 0.11 -8.06 -26.14
C LYS A 798 -1.07 -7.76 -27.06
N TYR A 799 -2.16 -7.20 -26.52
CA TYR A 799 -3.32 -6.85 -27.34
C TYR A 799 -3.10 -5.58 -28.15
N TYR A 800 -2.35 -4.61 -27.61
CA TYR A 800 -1.93 -3.45 -28.40
C TYR A 800 -1.11 -3.88 -29.62
N ARG A 801 -0.17 -4.81 -29.43
CA ARG A 801 0.57 -5.42 -30.53
C ARG A 801 -0.33 -6.17 -31.50
N LYS A 802 -1.22 -7.04 -31.00
CA LYS A 802 -2.20 -7.77 -31.82
C LYS A 802 -3.06 -6.83 -32.66
N ALA A 803 -3.43 -5.66 -32.15
CA ALA A 803 -4.18 -4.66 -32.92
C ALA A 803 -3.34 -4.09 -34.07
N ARG A 804 -2.06 -3.77 -33.81
CA ARG A 804 -1.12 -3.32 -34.86
C ARG A 804 -0.90 -4.39 -35.93
N ASP A 805 -0.74 -5.65 -35.53
CA ASP A 805 -0.56 -6.77 -36.45
C ASP A 805 -1.79 -6.99 -37.34
N LYS A 806 -3.00 -6.65 -36.84
CA LYS A 806 -4.25 -6.63 -37.61
C LYS A 806 -4.45 -5.35 -38.44
N GLY A 807 -3.44 -4.50 -38.56
CA GLY A 807 -3.48 -3.28 -39.38
C GLY A 807 -4.19 -2.08 -38.74
N VAL A 808 -4.36 -2.05 -37.41
CA VAL A 808 -4.82 -0.83 -36.72
C VAL A 808 -3.65 0.16 -36.64
N LEU A 809 -3.86 1.38 -37.14
CA LEU A 809 -2.85 2.43 -37.18
C LEU A 809 -2.97 3.33 -35.94
N PHE A 810 -1.84 3.59 -35.28
CA PHE A 810 -1.79 4.43 -34.09
C PHE A 810 -1.03 5.71 -34.41
N ILE A 811 -1.71 6.85 -34.35
CA ILE A 811 -1.18 8.17 -34.73
C ILE A 811 -1.03 9.02 -33.48
N ARG A 812 0.17 9.51 -33.24
CA ARG A 812 0.47 10.31 -32.05
C ARG A 812 0.14 11.78 -32.26
N TYR A 813 -0.42 12.43 -31.25
CA TYR A 813 -0.60 13.88 -31.18
C TYR A 813 -0.14 14.43 -29.82
N GLU A 814 0.09 15.74 -29.74
CA GLU A 814 0.41 16.44 -28.48
C GLU A 814 -0.75 17.34 -28.05
N PRO A 815 -0.90 17.66 -26.76
CA PRO A 815 -1.97 18.52 -26.26
C PRO A 815 -2.10 19.87 -26.98
N GLU A 816 -0.98 20.45 -27.42
CA GLU A 816 -0.92 21.75 -28.11
C GLU A 816 -1.50 21.67 -29.53
N ASP A 817 -1.50 20.48 -30.14
CA ASP A 817 -1.90 20.21 -31.52
C ASP A 817 -2.98 19.10 -31.57
N ASN A 818 -4.03 19.23 -30.76
CA ASN A 818 -5.14 18.26 -30.76
C ASN A 818 -5.79 18.14 -32.16
N PRO A 819 -6.18 16.92 -32.59
CA PRO A 819 -6.93 16.72 -33.83
C PRO A 819 -8.17 17.62 -33.90
N GLN A 820 -8.45 18.18 -35.07
CA GLN A 820 -9.58 19.08 -35.29
C GLN A 820 -10.61 18.39 -36.18
N VAL A 821 -11.89 18.45 -35.79
CA VAL A 821 -12.97 17.79 -36.52
C VAL A 821 -13.96 18.82 -37.04
N ARG A 822 -14.33 18.70 -38.31
CA ARG A 822 -15.32 19.55 -38.98
C ARG A 822 -16.31 18.67 -39.75
N ALA A 823 -17.52 19.18 -39.95
CA ALA A 823 -18.50 18.58 -40.83
C ALA A 823 -18.53 19.34 -42.16
N LYS A 824 -18.35 18.64 -43.28
CA LYS A 824 -18.42 19.19 -44.64
C LYS A 824 -19.40 18.35 -45.46
N ASN A 825 -20.51 18.95 -45.91
CA ASN A 825 -21.56 18.28 -46.68
C ASN A 825 -22.03 16.95 -46.04
N SER A 826 -22.28 16.97 -44.73
CA SER A 826 -22.68 15.80 -43.91
C SER A 826 -21.62 14.69 -43.76
N ARG A 827 -20.39 14.86 -44.27
CA ARG A 827 -19.25 13.97 -44.01
C ARG A 827 -18.31 14.59 -42.98
N LEU A 828 -17.69 13.75 -42.15
CA LEU A 828 -16.70 14.18 -41.17
C LEU A 828 -15.33 14.34 -41.86
N GLU A 829 -14.61 15.40 -41.50
CA GLU A 829 -13.22 15.63 -41.88
C GLU A 829 -12.43 15.88 -40.59
N LEU A 830 -11.38 15.10 -40.37
CA LEU A 830 -10.44 15.26 -39.25
C LEU A 830 -9.10 15.74 -39.79
N THR A 831 -8.62 16.87 -39.28
CA THR A 831 -7.30 17.45 -39.59
C THR A 831 -6.35 17.28 -38.41
N PHE A 832 -5.11 16.89 -38.66
CA PHE A 832 -4.07 16.73 -37.63
C PHE A 832 -2.68 17.02 -38.18
N LEU A 833 -1.72 17.27 -37.30
CA LEU A 833 -0.30 17.39 -37.66
C LEU A 833 0.35 16.00 -37.60
N ASP A 834 0.86 15.52 -38.73
CA ASP A 834 1.71 14.33 -38.74
C ASP A 834 3.10 14.68 -38.21
N ARG A 835 3.53 14.03 -37.12
CA ARG A 835 4.80 14.35 -36.45
C ARG A 835 6.03 13.85 -37.22
N ILE A 836 5.86 12.83 -38.07
CA ILE A 836 6.97 12.23 -38.83
C ILE A 836 7.21 13.07 -40.09
N ILE A 837 6.14 13.45 -40.79
CA ILE A 837 6.22 14.24 -42.03
C ILE A 837 6.37 15.75 -41.70
N GLY A 838 5.82 16.21 -40.58
CA GLY A 838 5.81 17.63 -40.20
C GLY A 838 4.72 18.45 -40.91
N GLU A 839 3.77 17.81 -41.58
CA GLU A 839 2.70 18.46 -42.34
C GLU A 839 1.30 18.19 -41.76
N LYS A 840 0.37 19.12 -42.04
CA LYS A 840 -1.04 18.93 -41.68
C LYS A 840 -1.72 18.01 -42.69
N MET A 841 -2.26 16.90 -42.21
CA MET A 841 -3.00 15.93 -43.01
C MET A 841 -4.48 15.94 -42.65
N SER A 842 -5.31 15.42 -43.56
CA SER A 842 -6.74 15.21 -43.32
C SER A 842 -7.18 13.78 -43.63
N LEU A 843 -8.15 13.29 -42.84
CA LEU A 843 -8.81 12.00 -43.02
C LEU A 843 -10.33 12.21 -42.95
N ASN A 844 -11.09 11.39 -43.68
CA ASN A 844 -12.56 11.48 -43.73
C ASN A 844 -13.18 10.22 -43.11
N PRO A 845 -13.46 10.18 -41.79
CA PRO A 845 -14.06 9.00 -41.17
C PRO A 845 -15.55 8.86 -41.49
N ASP A 846 -16.00 7.61 -41.65
CA ASP A 846 -17.41 7.25 -41.62
C ASP A 846 -17.96 7.31 -40.20
N LEU A 847 -17.10 6.97 -39.23
CA LEU A 847 -17.42 6.97 -37.81
C LEU A 847 -16.25 7.49 -36.98
N LEU A 848 -16.53 8.47 -36.12
CA LEU A 848 -15.59 9.01 -35.15
C LEU A 848 -15.98 8.54 -33.74
N ILE A 849 -15.04 7.94 -33.04
CA ILE A 849 -15.25 7.36 -31.71
C ILE A 849 -14.41 8.11 -30.70
N LEU A 850 -15.06 8.64 -29.67
CA LEU A 850 -14.40 9.38 -28.60
C LEU A 850 -14.11 8.42 -27.44
N SER A 851 -12.84 8.36 -27.02
CA SER A 851 -12.40 7.58 -25.86
C SER A 851 -12.26 8.50 -24.66
N ASN A 852 -13.41 8.79 -24.08
CA ASN A 852 -13.62 9.73 -22.99
C ASN A 852 -13.18 9.19 -21.64
N GLY A 853 -12.83 10.11 -20.76
CA GLY A 853 -12.38 9.81 -19.40
C GLY A 853 -13.53 9.36 -18.47
N ILE A 854 -13.14 9.03 -17.25
CA ILE A 854 -14.02 8.70 -16.13
C ILE A 854 -13.83 9.75 -15.04
N GLU A 855 -14.92 10.24 -14.48
CA GLU A 855 -14.95 11.13 -13.32
C GLU A 855 -15.70 10.46 -12.17
N PRO A 856 -15.45 10.85 -10.91
CA PRO A 856 -16.28 10.39 -9.80
C PRO A 856 -17.71 10.92 -9.97
N TYR A 857 -18.68 10.27 -9.32
CA TYR A 857 -19.97 10.93 -9.10
C TYR A 857 -19.79 12.14 -8.16
N HIS A 858 -20.88 12.85 -7.84
CA HIS A 858 -20.90 13.92 -6.84
C HIS A 858 -20.65 13.39 -5.42
N ASN A 859 -19.41 12.98 -5.16
CA ASN A 859 -18.96 12.38 -3.92
C ASN A 859 -18.91 13.41 -2.79
N GLU A 860 -18.95 14.71 -3.05
CA GLU A 860 -18.85 15.78 -2.05
C GLU A 860 -19.95 15.62 -0.98
N ARG A 861 -21.20 15.46 -1.42
CA ARG A 861 -22.33 15.24 -0.52
C ARG A 861 -22.14 13.99 0.33
N LEU A 862 -21.68 12.90 -0.27
CA LEU A 862 -21.48 11.64 0.43
C LEU A 862 -20.29 11.71 1.40
N ALA A 863 -19.22 12.41 1.01
CA ALA A 863 -18.06 12.66 1.84
C ALA A 863 -18.41 13.52 3.04
N ASP A 864 -19.24 14.55 2.87
CA ASP A 864 -19.76 15.37 3.97
C ASP A 864 -20.63 14.55 4.92
N ILE A 865 -21.56 13.75 4.38
CA ILE A 865 -22.44 12.86 5.16
C ILE A 865 -21.62 11.84 5.96
N ALA A 866 -20.58 11.27 5.35
CA ALA A 866 -19.81 10.18 5.93
C ALA A 866 -18.53 10.66 6.65
N GLY A 867 -18.20 11.95 6.63
CA GLY A 867 -16.94 12.48 7.16
C GLY A 867 -15.71 11.85 6.49
N LEU A 868 -15.71 11.76 5.16
CA LEU A 868 -14.60 11.25 4.36
C LEU A 868 -13.80 12.39 3.75
N GLU A 869 -12.50 12.17 3.51
CA GLU A 869 -11.67 13.10 2.77
C GLU A 869 -11.77 12.79 1.26
N LEU A 870 -11.76 13.83 0.44
CA LEU A 870 -11.61 13.72 -1.01
C LEU A 870 -10.23 14.23 -1.43
N ASN A 871 -9.66 13.63 -2.47
CA ASN A 871 -8.52 14.23 -3.14
C ASN A 871 -8.98 15.43 -3.98
N ARG A 872 -8.04 16.17 -4.56
CA ARG A 872 -8.33 17.35 -5.37
C ARG A 872 -9.17 17.09 -6.63
N ASP A 873 -9.27 15.83 -7.03
CA ASP A 873 -9.97 15.38 -8.23
C ASP A 873 -11.38 14.83 -7.92
N GLY A 874 -11.83 14.90 -6.66
CA GLY A 874 -13.16 14.44 -6.21
C GLY A 874 -13.28 12.95 -5.87
N PHE A 875 -12.19 12.18 -5.95
CA PHE A 875 -12.17 10.78 -5.52
C PHE A 875 -11.90 10.66 -4.01
N PHE A 876 -12.37 9.58 -3.37
CA PHE A 876 -12.11 9.36 -1.94
C PHE A 876 -10.62 9.24 -1.65
N ALA A 877 -10.12 9.99 -0.66
CA ALA A 877 -8.73 9.97 -0.22
C ALA A 877 -8.50 8.91 0.88
N GLU A 878 -7.44 8.14 0.70
CA GLU A 878 -7.04 7.04 1.56
C GLU A 878 -6.16 7.47 2.73
N ALA A 879 -6.25 6.70 3.82
CA ALA A 879 -5.44 6.90 5.01
C ALA A 879 -3.94 6.77 4.70
N ASN A 880 -3.58 5.85 3.80
CA ASN A 880 -2.23 5.73 3.27
C ASN A 880 -2.24 5.08 1.88
N PRO A 881 -1.64 5.71 0.84
CA PRO A 881 -1.61 5.15 -0.51
C PRO A 881 -0.98 3.77 -0.63
N LYS A 882 -0.14 3.36 0.31
CA LYS A 882 0.64 2.12 0.24
C LYS A 882 0.08 1.05 1.14
N SER A 883 0.00 1.34 2.44
CA SER A 883 -0.38 0.35 3.45
C SER A 883 -1.88 0.23 3.70
N ALA A 884 -2.66 1.26 3.38
CA ALA A 884 -4.09 1.28 3.63
C ALA A 884 -4.82 1.95 2.45
N PRO A 885 -4.67 1.42 1.21
CA PRO A 885 -5.10 2.08 -0.02
C PRO A 885 -6.63 2.18 -0.17
N LEU A 886 -7.40 1.48 0.68
CA LEU A 886 -8.87 1.42 0.64
C LEU A 886 -9.52 1.89 1.94
N ASP A 887 -8.73 2.29 2.93
CA ASP A 887 -9.20 2.65 4.26
C ASP A 887 -9.32 4.18 4.36
N SER A 888 -10.38 4.65 5.01
CA SER A 888 -10.47 6.04 5.46
C SER A 888 -9.60 6.27 6.70
N VAL A 889 -9.24 7.54 6.95
CA VAL A 889 -8.60 7.95 8.21
C VAL A 889 -9.51 7.68 9.41
N ASP A 890 -10.83 7.79 9.24
CA ASP A 890 -11.80 7.37 10.26
C ASP A 890 -12.06 5.87 10.13
N ARG A 891 -11.59 5.12 11.13
CA ARG A 891 -11.62 3.65 11.17
C ARG A 891 -13.04 3.12 10.96
N GLY A 892 -13.15 1.97 10.29
CA GLY A 892 -14.43 1.31 9.99
C GLY A 892 -15.17 1.86 8.77
N LYS A 893 -14.56 2.78 8.04
CA LYS A 893 -15.04 3.28 6.74
C LYS A 893 -14.02 2.92 5.67
N TYR A 894 -14.48 2.25 4.62
CA TYR A 894 -13.66 1.76 3.52
C TYR A 894 -14.27 2.16 2.19
N PHE A 895 -13.50 2.11 1.11
CA PHE A 895 -14.03 2.35 -0.24
C PHE A 895 -13.34 1.47 -1.28
N CYS A 896 -14.07 1.13 -2.35
CA CYS A 896 -13.58 0.25 -3.41
C CYS A 896 -14.19 0.60 -4.77
N GLY A 897 -13.44 0.35 -5.84
CA GLY A 897 -13.89 0.58 -7.20
C GLY A 897 -13.62 2.01 -7.69
N ILE A 898 -14.42 2.45 -8.66
CA ILE A 898 -14.15 3.69 -9.42
C ILE A 898 -14.24 4.95 -8.53
N CYS A 899 -15.00 4.92 -7.43
CA CYS A 899 -15.07 6.04 -6.49
C CYS A 899 -13.72 6.34 -5.80
N HIS A 900 -12.81 5.37 -5.78
CA HIS A 900 -11.44 5.55 -5.34
C HIS A 900 -10.51 6.07 -6.46
N SER A 901 -10.61 5.48 -7.66
CA SER A 901 -9.96 5.96 -8.89
C SER A 901 -10.38 5.08 -10.08
N PRO A 902 -10.26 5.57 -11.34
CA PRO A 902 -10.54 4.77 -12.51
C PRO A 902 -9.67 3.51 -12.58
N ASN A 903 -10.29 2.35 -12.78
CA ASN A 903 -9.61 1.05 -12.70
C ASN A 903 -10.25 -0.02 -13.61
N LEU A 904 -9.51 -1.10 -13.87
CA LEU A 904 -9.99 -2.26 -14.65
C LEU A 904 -10.86 -3.20 -13.81
N MET A 905 -11.68 -4.02 -14.48
CA MET A 905 -12.64 -4.93 -13.84
C MET A 905 -12.00 -5.88 -12.81
N GLU A 906 -10.93 -6.58 -13.20
CA GLU A 906 -10.20 -7.49 -12.31
C GLU A 906 -9.72 -6.79 -11.03
N ASN A 907 -9.29 -5.54 -11.13
CA ASN A 907 -8.81 -4.77 -9.99
C ASN A 907 -9.95 -4.25 -9.11
N VAL A 908 -11.12 -3.90 -9.66
CA VAL A 908 -12.27 -3.49 -8.84
C VAL A 908 -12.90 -4.67 -8.11
N ILE A 909 -12.84 -5.88 -8.67
CA ILE A 909 -13.20 -7.13 -7.97
C ILE A 909 -12.25 -7.35 -6.79
N CYS A 910 -10.92 -7.30 -7.02
CA CYS A 910 -9.94 -7.39 -5.93
C CYS A 910 -10.16 -6.33 -4.85
N GLN A 911 -10.43 -5.07 -5.23
CA GLN A 911 -10.70 -4.01 -4.25
C GLN A 911 -11.98 -4.28 -3.44
N GLY A 912 -13.01 -4.85 -4.05
CA GLY A 912 -14.24 -5.23 -3.36
C GLY A 912 -13.97 -6.29 -2.29
N LYS A 913 -13.29 -7.39 -2.65
CA LYS A 913 -12.87 -8.44 -1.72
C LYS A 913 -11.90 -7.93 -0.64
N ALA A 914 -10.97 -7.06 -1.02
CA ALA A 914 -10.03 -6.43 -0.09
C ALA A 914 -10.73 -5.55 0.95
N ALA A 915 -11.69 -4.71 0.55
CA ALA A 915 -12.46 -3.90 1.50
C ALA A 915 -13.33 -4.78 2.41
N ALA A 916 -13.87 -5.88 1.89
CA ALA A 916 -14.64 -6.87 2.65
C ALA A 916 -13.82 -7.48 3.79
N ILE A 917 -12.65 -8.08 3.52
CA ILE A 917 -11.83 -8.69 4.59
C ILE A 917 -11.35 -7.66 5.60
N ARG A 918 -11.03 -6.43 5.18
CA ARG A 918 -10.64 -5.34 6.09
C ARG A 918 -11.78 -4.99 7.06
N ALA A 919 -13.02 -4.98 6.58
CA ALA A 919 -14.20 -4.79 7.42
C ALA A 919 -14.50 -6.02 8.29
N ALA A 920 -14.34 -7.22 7.74
CA ALA A 920 -14.57 -8.48 8.44
C ALA A 920 -13.65 -8.64 9.65
N VAL A 921 -12.35 -8.45 9.44
CA VAL A 921 -11.33 -8.49 10.49
C VAL A 921 -11.58 -7.42 11.57
N LEU A 922 -12.02 -6.22 11.18
CA LEU A 922 -12.37 -5.17 12.15
C LEU A 922 -13.52 -5.58 13.07
N LEU A 923 -14.47 -6.35 12.54
CA LEU A 923 -15.65 -6.85 13.24
C LEU A 923 -15.45 -8.26 13.80
N TRP A 924 -14.22 -8.78 13.71
CA TRP A 924 -13.87 -10.08 14.26
C TRP A 924 -13.81 -9.99 15.79
N GLY A 925 -14.52 -10.92 16.44
CA GLY A 925 -14.74 -10.93 17.89
C GLY A 925 -15.98 -10.12 18.33
N GLU A 926 -16.59 -10.50 19.46
CA GLU A 926 -17.83 -9.87 19.92
C GLU A 926 -17.63 -8.48 20.56
N LEU A 927 -16.42 -8.17 21.04
CA LEU A 927 -16.12 -6.99 21.85
C LEU A 927 -14.98 -6.17 21.25
N GLY A 928 -15.28 -4.95 20.82
CA GLY A 928 -14.27 -3.97 20.42
C GLY A 928 -13.72 -3.20 21.61
N GLU A 929 -12.43 -2.92 21.59
CA GLU A 929 -11.76 -2.07 22.58
C GLU A 929 -11.68 -0.62 22.11
N PHE A 930 -12.20 0.31 22.92
CA PHE A 930 -12.26 1.73 22.60
C PHE A 930 -11.42 2.55 23.57
N SER A 931 -10.73 3.55 23.03
CA SER A 931 -10.02 4.56 23.81
C SER A 931 -11.02 5.43 24.59
N ASP A 932 -10.76 5.70 25.87
CA ASP A 932 -11.65 6.47 26.76
C ASP A 932 -11.27 7.96 26.86
N ILE A 933 -10.66 8.53 25.80
CA ILE A 933 -10.23 9.95 25.74
C ILE A 933 -11.44 10.89 25.49
N ARG A 934 -12.53 10.69 26.23
CA ARG A 934 -13.80 11.41 26.04
C ARG A 934 -13.89 12.63 26.94
N VAL A 935 -14.85 13.49 26.62
CA VAL A 935 -15.21 14.62 27.48
C VAL A 935 -16.24 14.15 28.50
N PHE A 936 -16.12 14.59 29.74
CA PHE A 936 -17.09 14.40 30.81
C PHE A 936 -17.54 15.76 31.35
N VAL A 937 -18.63 15.78 32.12
CA VAL A 937 -19.18 17.00 32.71
C VAL A 937 -19.22 16.87 34.22
N ASN A 938 -18.63 17.85 34.89
CA ASN A 938 -18.84 18.07 36.30
C ASN A 938 -20.15 18.84 36.49
N GLU A 939 -21.22 18.12 36.83
CA GLU A 939 -22.57 18.68 36.98
C GLU A 939 -22.66 19.79 38.02
N ARG A 940 -21.78 19.77 39.04
CA ARG A 940 -21.72 20.82 40.09
C ARG A 940 -21.23 22.16 39.55
N LEU A 941 -20.36 22.15 38.54
CA LEU A 941 -19.83 23.35 37.89
C LEU A 941 -20.65 23.77 36.67
N CYS A 942 -21.42 22.85 36.10
CA CYS A 942 -22.18 23.10 34.89
C CYS A 942 -23.34 24.06 35.16
N ALA A 943 -23.38 25.18 34.43
CA ALA A 943 -24.48 26.14 34.51
C ALA A 943 -25.58 25.91 33.46
N GLY A 944 -25.50 24.85 32.65
CA GLY A 944 -26.52 24.56 31.62
C GLY A 944 -26.51 25.50 30.42
N CYS A 945 -25.43 26.26 30.19
CA CYS A 945 -25.40 27.35 29.18
C CYS A 945 -25.48 26.93 27.70
N GLY A 946 -25.49 25.64 27.38
CA GLY A 946 -25.65 25.16 25.99
C GLY A 946 -24.45 25.31 25.05
N ILE A 947 -23.43 26.11 25.37
CA ILE A 947 -22.25 26.34 24.49
C ILE A 947 -21.59 25.03 24.05
N CYS A 948 -21.43 24.09 24.97
CA CYS A 948 -20.85 22.78 24.67
C CYS A 948 -21.66 21.96 23.64
N VAL A 949 -22.97 22.20 23.52
CA VAL A 949 -23.86 21.55 22.55
C VAL A 949 -23.63 22.13 21.16
N SER A 950 -23.56 23.47 21.04
CA SER A 950 -23.39 24.14 19.74
C SER A 950 -22.03 23.91 19.11
N VAL A 951 -20.98 23.71 19.90
CA VAL A 951 -19.61 23.48 19.39
C VAL A 951 -19.26 22.02 19.12
N CYS A 952 -20.15 21.07 19.45
CA CYS A 952 -19.87 19.65 19.25
C CYS A 952 -20.14 19.22 17.81
N PRO A 953 -19.12 18.84 17.01
CA PRO A 953 -19.33 18.47 15.61
C PRO A 953 -19.97 17.08 15.43
N TYR A 954 -20.09 16.31 16.51
CA TYR A 954 -20.60 14.94 16.50
C TYR A 954 -21.97 14.79 17.16
N SER A 955 -22.61 15.92 17.52
CA SER A 955 -23.85 15.94 18.30
C SER A 955 -23.79 15.08 19.58
N ALA A 956 -22.59 14.92 20.15
CA ALA A 956 -22.35 14.11 21.34
C ALA A 956 -22.71 14.83 22.65
N ARG A 957 -23.34 16.00 22.56
CA ARG A 957 -23.64 16.88 23.69
C ARG A 957 -25.11 17.23 23.63
N VAL A 958 -25.79 17.09 24.78
CA VAL A 958 -27.20 17.47 24.94
C VAL A 958 -27.36 18.20 26.27
N ILE A 959 -28.42 19.01 26.38
CA ILE A 959 -28.90 19.47 27.69
C ILE A 959 -29.91 18.44 28.17
N ASP A 960 -29.67 17.91 29.35
CA ASP A 960 -30.59 17.02 30.02
C ASP A 960 -31.75 17.84 30.60
N GLU A 961 -32.97 17.53 30.19
CA GLU A 961 -34.17 18.34 30.51
C GLU A 961 -34.51 18.30 32.00
N LEU A 962 -34.18 17.21 32.70
CA LEU A 962 -34.48 17.04 34.13
C LEU A 962 -33.50 17.80 35.01
N THR A 963 -32.21 17.73 34.68
CA THR A 963 -31.14 18.34 35.48
C THR A 963 -30.79 19.76 35.01
N SER A 964 -31.23 20.15 33.81
CA SER A 964 -30.78 21.36 33.10
C SER A 964 -29.26 21.46 33.00
N LYS A 965 -28.55 20.33 33.06
CA LYS A 965 -27.10 20.23 32.92
C LYS A 965 -26.73 19.69 31.55
N ALA A 966 -25.52 20.01 31.11
CA ALA A 966 -24.98 19.39 29.91
C ALA A 966 -24.62 17.94 30.19
N ARG A 967 -25.04 17.03 29.32
CA ARG A 967 -24.70 15.61 29.33
C ARG A 967 -23.94 15.24 28.06
N VAL A 968 -23.07 14.25 28.18
CA VAL A 968 -22.32 13.68 27.05
C VAL A 968 -23.03 12.40 26.61
N ILE A 969 -23.28 12.27 25.31
CA ILE A 969 -23.65 11.01 24.68
C ILE A 969 -22.35 10.28 24.40
N ASP A 970 -22.04 9.40 25.33
CA ASP A 970 -20.82 8.64 25.47
C ASP A 970 -20.36 7.95 24.18
N GLU A 971 -21.31 7.46 23.38
CA GLU A 971 -21.10 6.71 22.14
C GLU A 971 -20.73 7.58 20.94
N LEU A 972 -21.09 8.87 20.98
CA LEU A 972 -20.85 9.83 19.91
C LEU A 972 -19.59 10.67 20.15
N CYS A 973 -19.08 10.70 21.38
CA CYS A 973 -17.93 11.51 21.75
C CYS A 973 -16.63 10.94 21.16
N LYS A 974 -16.06 11.61 20.15
CA LYS A 974 -14.77 11.24 19.54
C LYS A 974 -13.54 11.74 20.31
N GLY A 975 -13.72 12.46 21.42
CA GLY A 975 -12.59 12.96 22.19
C GLY A 975 -11.78 14.06 21.51
N CYS A 976 -12.41 14.96 20.75
CA CYS A 976 -11.70 16.08 20.12
C CYS A 976 -11.32 17.21 21.10
N GLY A 977 -11.93 17.25 22.29
CA GLY A 977 -11.67 18.29 23.30
C GLY A 977 -12.35 19.65 23.05
N THR A 978 -12.95 19.90 21.88
CA THR A 978 -13.55 21.21 21.51
C THR A 978 -14.50 21.75 22.58
N CYS A 979 -15.46 20.92 23.03
CA CYS A 979 -16.43 21.33 24.04
C CYS A 979 -15.84 21.49 25.46
N ALA A 980 -14.69 20.88 25.75
CA ALA A 980 -13.96 21.12 27.00
C ALA A 980 -13.27 22.49 26.97
N VAL A 981 -12.62 22.83 25.85
CA VAL A 981 -11.96 24.13 25.66
C VAL A 981 -12.98 25.28 25.65
N SER A 982 -14.14 25.11 25.01
CA SER A 982 -15.18 26.14 24.94
C SER A 982 -15.98 26.32 26.23
N CYS A 983 -15.80 25.48 27.26
CA CYS A 983 -16.59 25.54 28.48
C CYS A 983 -16.10 26.69 29.38
N PRO A 984 -16.89 27.78 29.57
CA PRO A 984 -16.42 28.95 30.31
C PRO A 984 -16.20 28.65 31.80
N ASN A 985 -17.04 27.79 32.38
CA ASN A 985 -16.96 27.41 33.78
C ASN A 985 -15.96 26.29 34.05
N GLY A 986 -15.29 25.74 33.03
CA GLY A 986 -14.44 24.56 33.16
C GLY A 986 -15.21 23.30 33.60
N ALA A 987 -16.54 23.30 33.47
CA ALA A 987 -17.37 22.17 33.86
C ALA A 987 -17.24 20.97 32.91
N SER A 988 -16.82 21.20 31.67
CA SER A 988 -16.50 20.12 30.72
C SER A 988 -14.99 19.91 30.69
N GLU A 989 -14.55 18.69 30.95
CA GLU A 989 -13.14 18.31 30.94
C GLU A 989 -12.95 17.06 30.09
N GLN A 990 -11.76 16.90 29.53
CA GLN A 990 -11.41 15.74 28.73
C GLN A 990 -10.53 14.80 29.56
N TYR A 991 -10.87 13.51 29.57
CA TYR A 991 -10.04 12.51 30.22
C TYR A 991 -8.64 12.47 29.60
N ASP A 992 -7.63 12.39 30.46
CA ASP A 992 -6.19 12.42 30.16
C ASP A 992 -5.66 13.78 29.62
N PHE A 993 -6.55 14.75 29.43
CA PHE A 993 -6.24 16.11 28.96
C PHE A 993 -6.97 17.16 29.81
N GLU A 994 -7.12 16.88 31.10
CA GLU A 994 -7.73 17.80 32.06
C GLU A 994 -6.98 19.13 32.08
N ARG A 995 -7.72 20.24 32.22
CA ARG A 995 -7.16 21.59 32.08
C ARG A 995 -5.98 21.82 33.03
N LYS A 996 -6.12 21.34 34.28
CA LYS A 996 -5.08 21.45 35.31
C LYS A 996 -3.81 20.68 34.92
N THR A 997 -3.95 19.50 34.34
CA THR A 997 -2.83 18.69 33.87
C THR A 997 -2.10 19.39 32.73
N MET A 998 -2.84 19.91 31.74
CA MET A 998 -2.26 20.59 30.59
C MET A 998 -1.55 21.89 30.97
N LEU A 999 -2.09 22.67 31.91
CA LEU A 999 -1.41 23.86 32.43
C LEU A 999 -0.08 23.50 33.11
N ARG A 1000 -0.03 22.43 33.91
CA ARG A 1000 1.22 21.97 34.52
C ARG A 1000 2.26 21.50 33.51
N VAL A 1001 1.81 20.85 32.42
CA VAL A 1001 2.68 20.48 31.31
C VAL A 1001 3.29 21.73 30.65
N ILE A 1002 2.49 22.78 30.46
CA ILE A 1002 2.96 24.07 29.93
C ILE A 1002 3.91 24.75 30.90
N ASP A 1003 3.56 24.85 32.18
CA ASP A 1003 4.42 25.45 33.21
C ASP A 1003 5.78 24.75 33.26
N ARG A 1004 5.80 23.41 33.14
CA ARG A 1004 7.03 22.62 33.12
C ARG A 1004 7.88 22.78 31.86
N MET A 1005 7.30 23.27 30.78
CA MET A 1005 8.03 23.62 29.54
C MET A 1005 8.60 25.04 29.60
N LEU A 1006 8.08 25.90 30.49
CA LEU A 1006 8.50 27.30 30.66
C LEU A 1006 9.50 27.50 31.80
N VAL A 1007 9.62 26.52 32.70
CA VAL A 1007 10.45 26.51 33.92
C VAL A 1007 11.29 25.25 33.98
#